data_AF-A0A962SUN1-F1
#
_entry.id   AF-A0A962SUN1-F1
#
_cell.length_a   1.000
_cell.length_b   1.000
_cell.length_c   1.000
_cell.angle_alpha   90.00
_cell.angle_beta   90.00
_cell.angle_gamma   90.00
#
_symmetry.space_group_name_H-M   'P 1'
#
loop_
_entity.id
_entity.type
_entity.pdbx_description
1 polymer ?
#
loop_
_entity_poly.entity_id
_entity_poly.type
_entity_poly.pdbx_seq_one_letter_code
_entity_poly.pdbx_strand_id
1 'polypeptide(L)'
;MGIVNAGQLAIYEEIPVELQERVEDVILNRRPDATERLLDIAPQYQTGEASAAPEKVQEWRSWPVAKRLEHALIKGIDEFIETDTEEARQHFDRPLQVIEGPLMDGMNVVGDLFGAGKMFLPQVVKSARVMKKSVAYLIPYIEAEQAEGERRSNGRIVLATVKGDVHDIGKNIVGVVLQCNNFEVVDLGVMVPAQKILDAAREHGADMIGLSGLITPSLDEMVNVAREMKRQGFNIPLLIGGATTSVMHTAVKIDPQYPGAVVYVKDASRAVGVAQNLVSVDAKAGYMAKTKADYVQKREQHANRRGREALLPLAQVRANRPVLDGSTYIPPQPRFLGIRTFDDYPLAELVERIDWTPFFQAWELRGRYPAIFDDPAQGEHARQLFADAQAMLDKIITKDWLTARAVIGFFPAHQVDNDDIALYTDQTCNQALMTLHHLRQQGPKPAGKPHYCLADWIAPRESGVVDFLGAFAVTAGIGIEEQVAAFERVHDDYSAILLKALADRLAEAFAERLHERARKEFWGYAADETLSNNDLIAEQYRGIRPAPGYPACPDHTEKDLLWRLLDVDHNAGIHLTESFAMTPTAAVSGWYFSHPEARYFGVGRLGRDQVADYARRKDWTLAEAEKWLAPSLGYEPDED
;
A
#
# COMPACT_ATOMS: atom_id res chain seq x y z
N MET A 1 1.89 44.98 -14.85
CA MET A 1 2.87 43.91 -15.06
C MET A 1 4.05 44.20 -14.15
N GLY A 2 4.14 43.52 -13.01
CA GLY A 2 5.28 43.68 -12.09
C GLY A 2 6.36 42.65 -12.45
N ILE A 3 7.60 43.08 -12.58
CA ILE A 3 8.75 42.17 -12.71
C ILE A 3 9.09 41.71 -11.29
N VAL A 4 8.92 40.41 -11.02
CA VAL A 4 9.18 39.82 -9.70
C VAL A 4 10.50 39.06 -9.75
N ASN A 5 11.39 39.33 -8.80
CA ASN A 5 12.61 38.56 -8.60
C ASN A 5 12.28 37.33 -7.73
N ALA A 6 12.25 36.13 -8.34
CA ALA A 6 11.89 34.89 -7.65
C ALA A 6 12.82 34.54 -6.47
N GLY A 7 14.06 35.04 -6.46
CA GLY A 7 15.02 34.82 -5.37
C GLY A 7 14.78 35.66 -4.11
N GLN A 8 13.79 36.56 -4.13
CA GLN A 8 13.44 37.46 -3.02
C GLN A 8 12.01 37.24 -2.50
N LEU A 9 11.42 36.08 -2.78
CA LEU A 9 10.10 35.69 -2.27
C LEU A 9 10.20 35.31 -0.79
N ALA A 10 9.93 36.26 0.10
CA ALA A 10 9.77 36.00 1.52
C ALA A 10 8.41 35.32 1.81
N ILE A 11 8.37 34.41 2.79
CA ILE A 11 7.12 33.83 3.28
C ILE A 11 6.30 34.95 3.92
N TYR A 12 5.05 35.09 3.52
CA TYR A 12 4.20 36.21 3.90
C TYR A 12 4.09 36.40 5.43
N GLU A 13 4.00 35.30 6.17
CA GLU A 13 3.91 35.26 7.64
C GLU A 13 5.23 35.58 8.35
N GLU A 14 6.36 35.51 7.65
CA GLU A 14 7.70 35.83 8.18
C GLU A 14 8.08 37.31 7.95
N ILE A 15 7.28 38.06 7.18
CA ILE A 15 7.49 39.50 6.98
C ILE A 15 7.21 40.21 8.31
N PRO A 16 8.13 41.05 8.84
CA PRO A 16 7.88 41.83 10.04
C PRO A 16 6.54 42.57 9.94
N VAL A 17 5.69 42.42 10.97
CA VAL A 17 4.30 42.89 10.96
C VAL A 17 4.19 44.36 10.55
N GLU A 18 5.12 45.21 10.99
CA GLU A 18 5.16 46.62 10.62
C GLU A 18 5.43 46.83 9.13
N LEU A 19 6.34 46.08 8.51
CA LEU A 19 6.61 46.19 7.08
C LEU A 19 5.44 45.62 6.26
N GLN A 20 4.86 44.49 6.71
CA GLN A 20 3.72 43.84 6.08
C GLN A 20 2.51 44.78 6.01
N GLU A 21 2.13 45.38 7.14
CA GLU A 21 0.99 46.32 7.22
C GLU A 21 1.18 47.51 6.28
N ARG A 22 2.40 48.06 6.18
CA ARG A 22 2.69 49.25 5.37
C ARG A 22 2.73 48.95 3.88
N VAL A 23 3.19 47.76 3.50
CA VAL A 23 3.15 47.29 2.11
C VAL A 23 1.72 46.94 1.71
N GLU A 24 0.94 46.29 2.58
CA GLU A 24 -0.48 46.05 2.36
C GLU A 24 -1.28 47.35 2.21
N ASP A 25 -1.00 48.35 3.05
CA ASP A 25 -1.65 49.67 2.99
C ASP A 25 -1.52 50.30 1.60
N VAL A 26 -0.35 50.15 0.96
CA VAL A 26 -0.05 50.67 -0.39
C VAL A 26 -0.65 49.79 -1.49
N ILE A 27 -0.45 48.47 -1.43
CA ILE A 27 -0.92 47.53 -2.48
C ILE A 27 -2.45 47.47 -2.51
N LEU A 28 -3.09 47.46 -1.35
CA LEU A 28 -4.54 47.32 -1.21
C LEU A 28 -5.25 48.67 -1.07
N ASN A 29 -4.51 49.79 -1.14
CA ASN A 29 -5.02 51.15 -1.06
C ASN A 29 -5.96 51.35 0.15
N ARG A 30 -5.55 50.86 1.33
CA ARG A 30 -6.39 50.86 2.54
C ARG A 30 -6.57 52.26 3.15
N ARG A 31 -5.66 53.19 2.82
CA ARG A 31 -5.61 54.53 3.42
C ARG A 31 -4.92 55.55 2.50
N PRO A 32 -5.27 56.85 2.61
CA PRO A 32 -4.75 57.90 1.74
C PRO A 32 -3.28 58.28 1.98
N ASP A 33 -2.73 58.04 3.18
CA ASP A 33 -1.34 58.31 3.57
C ASP A 33 -0.42 57.07 3.49
N ALA A 34 -0.86 56.01 2.81
CA ALA A 34 -0.12 54.74 2.71
C ALA A 34 1.29 54.89 2.14
N THR A 35 1.46 55.71 1.10
CA THR A 35 2.76 55.93 0.45
C THR A 35 3.76 56.63 1.37
N GLU A 36 3.33 57.66 2.11
CA GLU A 36 4.17 58.39 3.05
C GLU A 36 4.63 57.48 4.20
N ARG A 37 3.69 56.68 4.73
CA ARG A 37 3.93 55.70 5.79
C ARG A 37 4.94 54.62 5.41
N LEU A 38 4.97 54.20 4.14
CA LEU A 38 5.96 53.24 3.64
C LEU A 38 7.33 53.90 3.44
N LEU A 39 7.34 55.15 2.95
CA LEU A 39 8.56 55.92 2.76
C LEU A 39 9.26 56.24 4.09
N ASP A 40 8.50 56.43 5.19
CA ASP A 40 9.05 56.68 6.53
C ASP A 40 9.93 55.53 7.04
N ILE A 41 9.56 54.28 6.71
CA ILE A 41 10.28 53.08 7.16
C ILE A 41 11.32 52.61 6.14
N ALA A 42 11.22 53.03 4.87
CA ALA A 42 12.11 52.61 3.79
C ALA A 42 13.62 52.76 4.09
N PRO A 43 14.11 53.81 4.79
CA PRO A 43 15.54 53.94 5.12
C PRO A 43 16.06 52.84 6.04
N GLN A 44 15.20 52.23 6.87
CA GLN A 44 15.57 51.14 7.77
C GLN A 44 15.89 49.84 7.01
N TYR A 45 15.47 49.76 5.74
CA TYR A 45 15.63 48.61 4.86
C TYR A 45 16.52 48.92 3.64
N GLN A 46 17.20 50.08 3.61
CA GLN A 46 18.02 50.55 2.49
C GLN A 46 19.49 50.08 2.50
N THR A 47 19.98 49.45 3.57
CA THR A 47 21.35 48.92 3.61
C THR A 47 21.44 47.58 2.89
N GLY A 48 21.69 47.67 1.58
CA GLY A 48 22.21 46.56 0.79
C GLY A 48 23.67 46.29 1.13
N GLU A 49 23.91 45.46 2.13
CA GLU A 49 24.93 44.42 1.98
C GLU A 49 24.20 43.16 1.53
N ALA A 50 24.52 42.70 0.34
CA ALA A 50 24.49 41.28 0.04
C ALA A 50 25.50 40.60 0.97
N SER A 51 25.14 40.50 2.26
CA SER A 51 25.64 39.41 3.06
C SER A 51 25.20 38.17 2.30
N ALA A 52 26.17 37.34 1.91
CA ALA A 52 25.90 35.91 1.83
C ALA A 52 25.02 35.63 3.03
N ALA A 53 23.75 35.26 2.79
CA ALA A 53 22.78 35.09 3.86
C ALA A 53 23.55 34.38 4.98
N PRO A 54 23.78 35.01 6.15
CA PRO A 54 24.51 34.34 7.20
C PRO A 54 23.76 33.04 7.36
N GLU A 55 24.44 31.90 7.16
CA GLU A 55 23.92 30.55 7.38
C GLU A 55 22.84 30.69 8.44
N LYS A 56 21.55 30.64 8.02
CA LYS A 56 20.41 31.14 8.82
C LYS A 56 20.73 30.78 10.26
N VAL A 57 21.13 31.75 11.10
CA VAL A 57 21.55 31.43 12.47
C VAL A 57 20.30 30.81 13.05
N GLN A 58 20.34 29.50 13.18
CA GLN A 58 19.17 28.70 13.42
C GLN A 58 18.75 29.08 14.84
N GLU A 59 17.80 30.01 15.00
CA GLU A 59 17.50 30.68 16.28
C GLU A 59 17.29 29.65 17.41
N TRP A 60 16.66 28.54 17.05
CA TRP A 60 16.42 27.41 17.93
C TRP A 60 17.68 26.76 18.53
N ARG A 61 18.85 26.91 17.88
CA ARG A 61 20.14 26.44 18.42
C ARG A 61 20.57 27.17 19.69
N SER A 62 20.05 28.38 19.93
CA SER A 62 20.31 29.12 21.16
C SER A 62 19.40 28.72 22.33
N TRP A 63 18.38 27.89 22.09
CA TRP A 63 17.43 27.46 23.13
C TRP A 63 18.04 26.42 24.08
N PRO A 64 17.45 26.20 25.27
CA PRO A 64 17.84 25.11 26.16
C PRO A 64 17.74 23.73 25.47
N VAL A 65 18.66 22.81 25.78
CA VAL A 65 18.78 21.51 25.09
C VAL A 65 17.47 20.72 25.02
N ALA A 66 16.67 20.72 26.09
CA ALA A 66 15.37 20.07 26.10
C ALA A 66 14.41 20.64 25.03
N LYS A 67 14.40 21.96 24.85
CA LYS A 67 13.61 22.64 23.81
C LYS A 67 14.18 22.44 22.41
N ARG A 68 15.50 22.26 22.28
CA ARG A 68 16.13 21.91 21.00
C ARG A 68 15.75 20.50 20.56
N LEU A 69 15.78 19.53 21.47
CA LEU A 69 15.34 18.16 21.23
C LEU A 69 13.86 18.10 20.85
N GLU A 70 12.99 18.81 21.58
CA GLU A 70 11.56 18.93 21.26
C GLU A 70 11.35 19.52 19.85
N HIS A 71 12.05 20.62 19.52
CA HIS A 71 11.98 21.25 18.21
C HIS A 71 12.47 20.32 17.09
N ALA A 72 13.60 19.65 17.30
CA ALA A 72 14.19 18.71 16.35
C ALA A 72 13.24 17.54 16.07
N LEU A 73 12.57 17.01 17.09
CA LEU A 73 11.55 15.96 16.94
C LEU A 73 10.34 16.46 16.14
N ILE A 74 9.75 17.60 16.51
CA ILE A 74 8.56 18.14 15.82
C ILE A 74 8.88 18.49 14.36
N LYS A 75 10.08 18.99 14.06
CA LYS A 75 10.48 19.36 12.70
C LYS A 75 11.13 18.22 11.91
N GLY A 76 11.44 17.09 12.56
CA GLY A 76 12.10 15.94 11.92
C GLY A 76 13.56 16.21 11.52
N ILE A 77 14.27 17.06 12.27
CA ILE A 77 15.66 17.46 12.04
C ILE A 77 16.60 16.49 12.76
N ASP A 78 17.44 15.78 12.01
CA ASP A 78 18.39 14.80 12.56
C ASP A 78 19.86 15.27 12.55
N GLU A 79 20.16 16.41 11.92
CA GLU A 79 21.53 16.92 11.76
C GLU A 79 22.28 17.12 13.10
N PHE A 80 21.59 17.63 14.13
CA PHE A 80 22.18 17.95 15.44
C PHE A 80 21.78 16.97 16.54
N ILE A 81 21.05 15.90 16.22
CA ILE A 81 20.34 15.11 17.23
C ILE A 81 21.30 14.43 18.20
N GLU A 82 22.42 13.87 17.72
CA GLU A 82 23.40 13.20 18.59
C GLU A 82 24.06 14.20 19.54
N THR A 83 24.40 15.39 19.06
CA THR A 83 25.04 16.43 19.88
C THR A 83 24.09 16.95 20.96
N ASP A 84 22.83 17.23 20.59
CA ASP A 84 21.83 17.67 21.57
C ASP A 84 21.45 16.56 22.55
N THR A 85 21.45 15.30 22.10
CA THR A 85 21.20 14.14 22.97
C THR A 85 22.31 13.97 23.98
N GLU A 86 23.58 14.10 23.57
CA GLU A 86 24.72 14.02 24.48
C GLU A 86 24.72 15.16 25.50
N GLU A 87 24.44 16.39 25.06
CA GLU A 87 24.31 17.53 25.98
C GLU A 87 23.19 17.26 26.98
N ALA A 88 22.02 16.78 26.55
CA ALA A 88 20.94 16.43 27.47
C ALA A 88 21.36 15.31 28.43
N ARG A 89 22.02 14.25 27.94
CA ARG A 89 22.50 13.13 28.77
C ARG A 89 23.40 13.61 29.92
N GLN A 90 24.22 14.63 29.69
CA GLN A 90 25.07 15.22 30.73
C GLN A 90 24.31 16.06 31.77
N HIS A 91 23.10 16.55 31.43
CA HIS A 91 22.26 17.35 32.32
C HIS A 91 21.31 16.51 33.19
N PHE A 92 21.02 15.27 32.79
CA PHE A 92 20.15 14.35 33.53
C PHE A 92 20.96 13.35 34.36
N ASP A 93 20.41 12.91 35.49
CA ASP A 93 21.08 11.95 36.39
C ASP A 93 21.18 10.55 35.79
N ARG A 94 20.25 10.20 34.89
CA ARG A 94 20.21 8.92 34.18
C ARG A 94 19.95 9.15 32.69
N PRO A 95 20.65 8.48 31.76
CA PRO A 95 20.38 8.54 30.32
C PRO A 95 18.93 8.21 29.96
N LEU A 96 18.27 7.34 30.72
CA LEU A 96 16.86 7.01 30.53
C LEU A 96 15.94 8.23 30.70
N GLN A 97 16.29 9.20 31.55
CA GLN A 97 15.50 10.42 31.75
C GLN A 97 15.49 11.34 30.52
N VAL A 98 16.50 11.26 29.65
CA VAL A 98 16.48 11.96 28.36
C VAL A 98 15.35 11.42 27.48
N ILE A 99 15.15 10.09 27.51
CA ILE A 99 14.06 9.42 26.80
C ILE A 99 12.72 9.80 27.44
N GLU A 100 12.56 9.54 28.74
CA GLU A 100 11.29 9.75 29.47
C GLU A 100 10.89 11.23 29.60
N GLY A 101 11.84 12.16 29.47
CA GLY A 101 11.62 13.61 29.52
C GLY A 101 11.55 14.24 28.12
N PRO A 102 12.58 14.99 27.69
CA PRO A 102 12.49 15.87 26.52
C PRO A 102 12.14 15.15 25.22
N LEU A 103 12.57 13.91 25.03
CA LEU A 103 12.24 13.16 23.83
C LEU A 103 10.77 12.73 23.80
N MET A 104 10.27 12.16 24.91
CA MET A 104 8.86 11.79 25.01
C MET A 104 7.93 13.01 25.00
N ASP A 105 8.34 14.14 25.59
CA ASP A 105 7.60 15.40 25.51
C ASP A 105 7.43 15.86 24.05
N GLY A 106 8.51 15.82 23.26
CA GLY A 106 8.45 16.11 21.82
C GLY A 106 7.54 15.15 21.06
N MET A 107 7.61 13.85 21.37
CA MET A 107 6.76 12.85 20.73
C MET A 107 5.28 12.95 21.12
N ASN A 108 4.97 13.37 22.34
CA ASN A 108 3.60 13.66 22.75
C ASN A 108 3.02 14.83 21.94
N VAL A 109 3.79 15.90 21.72
CA VAL A 109 3.37 17.02 20.87
C VAL A 109 3.14 16.54 19.42
N VAL A 110 4.03 15.70 18.88
CA VAL A 110 3.85 15.08 17.55
C VAL A 110 2.54 14.27 17.50
N GLY A 111 2.27 13.46 18.52
CA GLY A 111 1.04 12.68 18.65
C GLY A 111 -0.23 13.55 18.70
N ASP A 112 -0.20 14.63 19.49
CA ASP A 112 -1.31 15.59 19.60
C ASP A 112 -1.58 16.32 18.29
N LEU A 113 -0.51 16.77 17.60
CA LEU A 113 -0.63 17.43 16.30
C LEU A 113 -1.16 16.49 15.22
N PHE A 114 -0.71 15.22 15.22
CA PHE A 114 -1.21 14.20 14.30
C PHE A 114 -2.68 13.86 14.58
N GLY A 115 -3.05 13.67 15.85
CA GLY A 115 -4.44 13.44 16.27
C GLY A 115 -5.37 14.61 15.95
N ALA A 116 -4.86 15.84 15.99
CA ALA A 116 -5.58 17.05 15.61
C ALA A 116 -5.61 17.32 14.09
N GLY A 117 -4.94 16.49 13.27
CA GLY A 117 -4.84 16.68 11.82
C GLY A 117 -3.99 17.87 11.39
N LYS A 118 -3.09 18.36 12.26
CA LYS A 118 -2.15 19.46 12.00
C LYS A 118 -0.76 18.98 11.57
N MET A 119 -0.49 17.69 11.74
CA MET A 119 0.69 17.00 11.26
C MET A 119 0.25 15.76 10.48
N PHE A 120 1.04 15.35 9.49
CA PHE A 120 0.71 14.23 8.60
C PHE A 120 1.76 13.13 8.69
N LEU A 121 1.41 11.94 8.20
CA LEU A 121 2.25 10.75 8.33
C LEU A 121 3.70 10.94 7.86
N PRO A 122 4.01 11.61 6.73
CA PRO A 122 5.40 11.86 6.32
C PRO A 122 6.24 12.55 7.40
N GLN A 123 5.65 13.49 8.13
CA GLN A 123 6.32 14.21 9.21
C GLN A 123 6.48 13.32 10.43
N VAL A 124 5.43 12.58 10.81
CA VAL A 124 5.48 11.65 11.95
C VAL A 124 6.61 10.63 11.78
N VAL A 125 6.80 10.09 10.57
CA VAL A 125 7.89 9.16 10.28
C VAL A 125 9.26 9.86 10.35
N LYS A 126 9.38 11.11 9.90
CA LYS A 126 10.62 11.91 10.08
C LYS A 126 10.91 12.19 11.56
N SER A 127 9.90 12.50 12.38
CA SER A 127 10.04 12.66 13.83
C SER A 127 10.51 11.36 14.49
N ALA A 128 9.94 10.22 14.08
CA ALA A 128 10.33 8.91 14.59
C ALA A 128 11.79 8.58 14.31
N ARG A 129 12.30 8.95 13.12
CA ARG A 129 13.72 8.81 12.77
C ARG A 129 14.61 9.60 13.73
N VAL A 130 14.26 10.84 14.03
CA VAL A 130 15.00 11.67 15.01
C VAL A 130 15.00 11.01 16.38
N MET A 131 13.83 10.54 16.83
CA MET A 131 13.67 9.80 18.09
C MET A 131 14.56 8.56 18.14
N LYS A 132 14.53 7.70 17.11
CA LYS A 132 15.34 6.48 17.05
C LYS A 132 16.83 6.76 17.07
N LYS A 133 17.30 7.76 16.31
CA LYS A 133 18.73 8.16 16.32
C LYS A 133 19.17 8.61 17.71
N SER A 134 18.36 9.42 18.39
CA SER A 134 18.61 9.86 19.76
C SER A 134 18.67 8.68 20.74
N VAL A 135 17.68 7.77 20.68
CA VAL A 135 17.66 6.57 21.54
C VAL A 135 18.85 5.66 21.25
N ALA A 136 19.21 5.45 19.97
CA ALA A 136 20.35 4.62 19.57
C ALA A 136 21.66 5.15 20.14
N TYR A 137 21.83 6.49 20.16
CA TYR A 137 22.96 7.14 20.80
C TYR A 137 23.03 6.86 22.31
N LEU A 138 21.88 6.82 22.99
CA LEU A 138 21.80 6.60 24.44
C LEU A 138 21.99 5.13 24.86
N ILE A 139 21.76 4.15 23.96
CA ILE A 139 21.81 2.71 24.29
C ILE A 139 23.09 2.32 25.03
N PRO A 140 24.32 2.65 24.57
CA PRO A 140 25.55 2.25 25.26
C PRO A 140 25.65 2.78 26.69
N TYR A 141 25.11 3.97 26.95
CA TYR A 141 25.10 4.58 28.28
C TYR A 141 24.02 3.97 29.18
N ILE A 142 22.86 3.64 28.60
CA ILE A 142 21.77 2.95 29.31
C ILE A 142 22.23 1.55 29.72
N GLU A 143 22.85 0.79 28.81
CA GLU A 143 23.38 -0.56 29.10
C GLU A 143 24.48 -0.54 30.15
N ALA A 144 25.32 0.50 30.17
CA ALA A 144 26.33 0.70 31.20
C ALA A 144 25.73 1.00 32.59
N GLU A 145 24.54 1.61 32.66
CA GLU A 145 23.80 1.90 33.90
C GLU A 145 22.80 0.79 34.32
N GLN A 146 22.35 -0.07 33.40
CA GLN A 146 21.31 -1.08 33.62
C GLN A 146 21.76 -2.32 34.43
N ALA A 147 22.46 -2.08 35.54
CA ALA A 147 22.44 -3.00 36.68
C ALA A 147 21.21 -2.77 37.59
N GLU A 148 20.43 -1.69 37.45
CA GLU A 148 19.42 -1.28 38.46
C GLU A 148 18.03 -0.78 37.95
N GLY A 149 17.56 -1.06 36.73
CA GLY A 149 16.16 -0.73 36.39
C GLY A 149 15.59 -1.20 35.04
N GLU A 150 14.34 -1.68 35.06
CA GLU A 150 13.55 -2.04 33.86
C GLU A 150 13.05 -0.78 33.12
N ARG A 151 13.22 -0.78 31.79
CA ARG A 151 12.62 0.22 30.87
C ARG A 151 11.09 0.18 30.99
N ARG A 152 10.43 1.33 31.19
CA ARG A 152 8.97 1.43 31.21
C ARG A 152 8.43 1.85 29.83
N SER A 153 7.89 0.90 29.07
CA SER A 153 7.12 1.20 27.85
C SER A 153 5.61 1.26 28.16
N ASN A 154 4.82 1.85 27.26
CA ASN A 154 3.35 1.89 27.35
C ASN A 154 2.68 0.53 27.07
N GLY A 155 3.49 -0.46 26.70
CA GLY A 155 3.09 -1.80 26.32
C GLY A 155 3.97 -2.34 25.19
N ARG A 156 3.94 -3.65 25.01
CA ARG A 156 4.72 -4.37 24.01
C ARG A 156 3.83 -5.05 22.99
N ILE A 157 4.12 -4.88 21.70
CA ILE A 157 3.39 -5.49 20.60
C ILE A 157 4.32 -6.31 19.71
N VAL A 158 3.89 -7.53 19.38
CA VAL A 158 4.47 -8.31 18.29
C VAL A 158 3.72 -7.98 17.01
N LEU A 159 4.41 -7.48 15.99
CA LEU A 159 3.88 -7.22 14.65
C LEU A 159 4.42 -8.24 13.65
N ALA A 160 3.56 -8.75 12.78
CA ALA A 160 3.96 -9.66 11.72
C ALA A 160 3.08 -9.51 10.47
N THR A 161 3.68 -9.58 9.28
CA THR A 161 2.93 -9.91 8.07
C THR A 161 2.78 -11.43 8.04
N VAL A 162 1.53 -11.90 7.89
CA VAL A 162 1.19 -13.31 8.05
C VAL A 162 1.88 -14.21 7.02
N LYS A 163 1.91 -15.51 7.32
CA LYS A 163 2.47 -16.55 6.46
C LYS A 163 2.03 -16.39 4.99
N GLY A 164 2.99 -16.54 4.08
CA GLY A 164 2.77 -16.47 2.63
C GLY A 164 2.59 -15.05 2.05
N ASP A 165 2.46 -14.02 2.88
CA ASP A 165 2.37 -12.62 2.45
C ASP A 165 3.67 -11.87 2.72
N VAL A 166 4.00 -10.93 1.84
CA VAL A 166 5.30 -10.27 1.73
C VAL A 166 5.23 -8.76 1.87
N HIS A 167 4.03 -8.18 1.85
CA HIS A 167 3.88 -6.73 1.86
C HIS A 167 3.88 -6.19 3.28
N ASP A 168 4.74 -5.20 3.54
CA ASP A 168 4.96 -4.68 4.89
C ASP A 168 4.95 -3.16 5.02
N ILE A 169 4.74 -2.39 3.93
CA ILE A 169 4.73 -0.91 3.99
C ILE A 169 3.77 -0.41 5.09
N GLY A 170 2.51 -0.86 5.07
CA GLY A 170 1.52 -0.49 6.09
C GLY A 170 1.88 -0.99 7.50
N LYS A 171 2.50 -2.16 7.64
CA LYS A 171 2.97 -2.70 8.92
C LYS A 171 4.11 -1.84 9.48
N ASN A 172 5.09 -1.48 8.66
CA ASN A 172 6.21 -0.63 9.07
C ASN A 172 5.70 0.75 9.52
N ILE A 173 4.75 1.32 8.80
CA ILE A 173 4.08 2.57 9.21
C ILE A 173 3.43 2.43 10.59
N VAL A 174 2.63 1.37 10.82
CA VAL A 174 2.01 1.11 12.13
C VAL A 174 3.08 0.94 13.23
N GLY A 175 4.15 0.20 12.95
CA GLY A 175 5.26 0.01 13.88
C GLY A 175 5.91 1.32 14.28
N VAL A 176 6.23 2.18 13.31
CA VAL A 176 6.80 3.50 13.55
C VAL A 176 5.85 4.38 14.37
N VAL A 177 4.57 4.42 14.01
CA VAL A 177 3.57 5.23 14.73
C VAL A 177 3.36 4.74 16.18
N LEU A 178 3.43 3.43 16.43
CA LEU A 178 3.36 2.87 17.79
C LEU A 178 4.62 3.20 18.60
N GLN A 179 5.81 3.10 17.99
CA GLN A 179 7.07 3.52 18.62
C GLN A 179 7.06 5.00 18.99
N CYS A 180 6.44 5.85 18.15
CA CYS A 180 6.23 7.27 18.46
C CYS A 180 5.39 7.50 19.73
N ASN A 181 4.62 6.49 20.17
CA ASN A 181 3.76 6.56 21.35
C ASN A 181 4.30 5.68 22.50
N ASN A 182 5.62 5.48 22.54
CA ASN A 182 6.34 4.71 23.57
C ASN A 182 5.90 3.24 23.70
N PHE A 183 5.39 2.63 22.63
CA PHE A 183 5.21 1.18 22.58
C PHE A 183 6.50 0.49 22.14
N GLU A 184 6.81 -0.64 22.76
CA GLU A 184 7.85 -1.52 22.28
C GLU A 184 7.29 -2.39 21.15
N VAL A 185 7.90 -2.29 19.97
CA VAL A 185 7.46 -3.01 18.77
C VAL A 185 8.49 -4.08 18.41
N VAL A 186 8.07 -5.34 18.45
CA VAL A 186 8.83 -6.49 17.96
C VAL A 186 8.28 -6.85 16.58
N ASP A 187 8.94 -6.38 15.53
CA ASP A 187 8.57 -6.68 14.14
C ASP A 187 9.25 -7.98 13.67
N LEU A 188 8.45 -9.01 13.41
CA LEU A 188 8.94 -10.32 12.96
C LEU A 188 9.18 -10.40 11.45
N GLY A 189 8.91 -9.32 10.72
CA GLY A 189 9.02 -9.24 9.28
C GLY A 189 7.81 -9.81 8.55
N VAL A 190 8.08 -10.52 7.45
CA VAL A 190 7.07 -11.02 6.51
C VAL A 190 7.11 -12.53 6.37
N MET A 191 6.04 -13.10 5.79
CA MET A 191 5.84 -14.55 5.67
C MET A 191 5.99 -15.30 7.00
N VAL A 192 5.53 -14.71 8.10
CA VAL A 192 5.79 -15.25 9.43
C VAL A 192 4.76 -16.33 9.79
N PRO A 193 5.19 -17.59 10.07
CA PRO A 193 4.27 -18.65 10.49
C PRO A 193 3.59 -18.34 11.81
N ALA A 194 2.33 -18.78 11.97
CA ALA A 194 1.56 -18.59 13.20
C ALA A 194 2.33 -19.00 14.47
N GLN A 195 3.00 -20.16 14.44
CA GLN A 195 3.77 -20.65 15.58
C GLN A 195 4.89 -19.67 16.00
N LYS A 196 5.65 -19.13 15.03
CA LYS A 196 6.71 -18.15 15.32
C LYS A 196 6.16 -16.86 15.93
N ILE A 197 4.99 -16.40 15.47
CA ILE A 197 4.30 -15.23 16.04
C ILE A 197 3.97 -15.47 17.52
N LEU A 198 3.41 -16.63 17.83
CA LEU A 198 3.00 -16.97 19.19
C LEU A 198 4.19 -17.23 20.12
N ASP A 199 5.24 -17.88 19.61
CA ASP A 199 6.47 -18.10 20.37
C ASP A 199 7.14 -16.77 20.73
N ALA A 200 7.28 -15.86 19.76
CA ALA A 200 7.81 -14.52 20.00
C ALA A 200 6.94 -13.72 20.99
N ALA A 201 5.61 -13.82 20.89
CA ALA A 201 4.71 -13.16 21.84
C ALA A 201 4.90 -13.65 23.28
N ARG A 202 5.28 -14.91 23.50
CA ARG A 202 5.63 -15.43 24.83
C ARG A 202 7.04 -15.06 25.25
N GLU A 203 8.02 -15.27 24.37
CA GLU A 203 9.43 -14.97 24.61
C GLU A 203 9.61 -13.52 25.04
N HIS A 204 8.95 -12.62 24.31
CA HIS A 204 8.97 -11.21 24.60
C HIS A 204 7.83 -10.79 25.54
N GLY A 205 7.03 -11.67 26.15
CA GLY A 205 5.95 -11.25 27.06
C GLY A 205 5.06 -10.12 26.52
N ALA A 206 4.64 -10.24 25.26
CA ALA A 206 3.92 -9.19 24.55
C ALA A 206 2.51 -8.97 25.14
N ASP A 207 2.09 -7.71 25.20
CA ASP A 207 0.76 -7.31 25.67
C ASP A 207 -0.32 -7.47 24.59
N MET A 208 0.08 -7.51 23.31
CA MET A 208 -0.79 -7.69 22.16
C MET A 208 -0.04 -8.22 20.93
N ILE A 209 -0.79 -8.78 19.98
CA ILE A 209 -0.28 -9.24 18.67
C ILE A 209 -1.00 -8.45 17.58
N GLY A 210 -0.26 -7.94 16.60
CA GLY A 210 -0.81 -7.30 15.40
C GLY A 210 -0.44 -8.07 14.13
N LEU A 211 -1.44 -8.38 13.31
CA LEU A 211 -1.28 -9.09 12.04
C LEU A 211 -1.56 -8.18 10.86
N SER A 212 -0.72 -8.29 9.83
CA SER A 212 -0.85 -7.59 8.55
C SER A 212 -1.05 -8.57 7.40
N GLY A 213 -1.88 -8.21 6.41
CA GLY A 213 -2.09 -8.96 5.17
C GLY A 213 -2.61 -8.08 4.04
N LEU A 214 -2.07 -8.26 2.84
CA LEU A 214 -2.45 -7.58 1.60
C LEU A 214 -3.33 -8.44 0.70
N ILE A 215 -3.07 -9.73 0.60
CA ILE A 215 -3.78 -10.62 -0.35
C ILE A 215 -4.91 -11.41 0.34
N THR A 216 -5.82 -11.98 -0.45
CA THR A 216 -6.99 -12.67 0.12
C THR A 216 -6.63 -13.97 0.87
N PRO A 217 -5.61 -14.77 0.48
CA PRO A 217 -5.16 -15.92 1.28
C PRO A 217 -4.69 -15.54 2.70
N SER A 218 -4.22 -14.31 2.90
CA SER A 218 -3.77 -13.80 4.20
C SER A 218 -4.89 -13.76 5.24
N LEU A 219 -6.15 -13.65 4.79
CA LEU A 219 -7.32 -13.66 5.67
C LEU A 219 -7.49 -15.00 6.39
N ASP A 220 -7.23 -16.11 5.70
CA ASP A 220 -7.30 -17.45 6.30
C ASP A 220 -6.18 -17.69 7.30
N GLU A 221 -4.98 -17.15 7.04
CA GLU A 221 -3.87 -17.21 7.99
C GLU A 221 -4.17 -16.40 9.27
N MET A 222 -4.87 -15.26 9.17
CA MET A 222 -5.32 -14.52 10.35
C MET A 222 -6.36 -15.31 11.17
N VAL A 223 -7.27 -16.03 10.50
CA VAL A 223 -8.23 -16.94 11.15
C VAL A 223 -7.47 -18.09 11.84
N ASN A 224 -6.47 -18.66 11.18
CA ASN A 224 -5.60 -19.71 11.72
C ASN A 224 -4.86 -19.24 12.99
N VAL A 225 -4.23 -18.06 12.96
CA VAL A 225 -3.57 -17.48 14.15
C VAL A 225 -4.58 -17.32 15.30
N ALA A 226 -5.79 -16.81 15.04
CA ALA A 226 -6.81 -16.66 16.08
C ALA A 226 -7.23 -18.00 16.71
N ARG A 227 -7.42 -19.06 15.89
CA ARG A 227 -7.68 -20.42 16.38
C ARG A 227 -6.52 -20.94 17.23
N GLU A 228 -5.30 -20.70 16.78
CA GLU A 228 -4.10 -21.18 17.45
C GLU A 228 -3.85 -20.45 18.78
N MET A 229 -4.12 -19.15 18.83
CA MET A 229 -4.14 -18.36 20.07
C MET A 229 -5.13 -18.95 21.09
N LYS A 230 -6.34 -19.33 20.65
CA LYS A 230 -7.33 -20.01 21.50
C LYS A 230 -6.82 -21.37 21.96
N ARG A 231 -6.31 -22.20 21.04
CA ARG A 231 -5.78 -23.54 21.33
C ARG A 231 -4.67 -23.51 22.38
N GLN A 232 -3.83 -22.49 22.31
CA GLN A 232 -2.66 -22.30 23.16
C GLN A 232 -2.94 -21.44 24.42
N GLY A 233 -4.19 -21.03 24.66
CA GLY A 233 -4.60 -20.33 25.87
C GLY A 233 -4.10 -18.89 26.00
N PHE A 234 -3.87 -18.19 24.88
CA PHE A 234 -3.56 -16.76 24.91
C PHE A 234 -4.78 -15.96 25.41
N ASN A 235 -4.50 -14.86 26.10
CA ASN A 235 -5.52 -13.91 26.60
C ASN A 235 -5.24 -12.45 26.21
N ILE A 236 -4.15 -12.21 25.47
CA ILE A 236 -3.78 -10.88 24.98
C ILE A 236 -4.59 -10.49 23.74
N PRO A 237 -4.80 -9.19 23.46
CA PRO A 237 -5.54 -8.75 22.28
C PRO A 237 -4.86 -9.09 20.96
N LEU A 238 -5.68 -9.34 19.94
CA LEU A 238 -5.29 -9.58 18.56
C LEU A 238 -5.79 -8.41 17.68
N LEU A 239 -4.86 -7.67 17.10
CA LEU A 239 -5.13 -6.57 16.18
C LEU A 239 -5.00 -7.08 14.74
N ILE A 240 -5.98 -6.75 13.90
CA ILE A 240 -6.07 -7.18 12.49
C ILE A 240 -6.04 -5.95 11.59
N GLY A 241 -5.11 -5.91 10.63
CA GLY A 241 -5.00 -4.83 9.64
C GLY A 241 -4.42 -5.28 8.30
N GLY A 242 -4.36 -4.35 7.33
CA GLY A 242 -3.90 -4.61 5.96
C GLY A 242 -5.03 -4.53 4.92
N ALA A 243 -4.69 -4.46 3.64
CA ALA A 243 -5.61 -4.00 2.58
C ALA A 243 -6.84 -4.90 2.37
N THR A 244 -6.69 -6.21 2.50
CA THR A 244 -7.81 -7.16 2.36
C THR A 244 -8.66 -7.29 3.62
N THR A 245 -8.16 -6.78 4.76
CA THR A 245 -8.88 -6.88 6.03
C THR A 245 -10.03 -5.89 6.10
N SER A 246 -11.10 -6.28 6.79
CA SER A 246 -12.25 -5.40 7.02
C SER A 246 -12.88 -5.68 8.36
N VAL A 247 -13.63 -4.70 8.87
CA VAL A 247 -14.43 -4.87 10.09
C VAL A 247 -15.43 -6.02 9.95
N MET A 248 -16.00 -6.21 8.75
CA MET A 248 -16.99 -7.26 8.51
C MET A 248 -16.34 -8.64 8.51
N HIS A 249 -15.22 -8.81 7.79
CA HIS A 249 -14.47 -10.08 7.79
C HIS A 249 -14.00 -10.44 9.20
N THR A 250 -13.44 -9.47 9.93
CA THR A 250 -12.95 -9.67 11.30
C THR A 250 -14.09 -10.11 12.23
N ALA A 251 -15.24 -9.44 12.19
CA ALA A 251 -16.40 -9.78 13.02
C ALA A 251 -16.97 -11.18 12.69
N VAL A 252 -17.02 -11.55 11.42
CA VAL A 252 -17.67 -12.80 10.95
C VAL A 252 -16.76 -14.01 11.00
N LYS A 253 -15.46 -13.87 10.70
CA LYS A 253 -14.56 -15.01 10.48
C LYS A 253 -13.45 -15.14 11.51
N ILE A 254 -12.91 -14.03 12.05
CA ILE A 254 -11.75 -14.05 12.95
C ILE A 254 -12.19 -14.02 14.42
N ASP A 255 -13.02 -13.05 14.80
CA ASP A 255 -13.50 -12.86 16.18
C ASP A 255 -14.13 -14.12 16.82
N PRO A 256 -14.93 -14.94 16.10
CA PRO A 256 -15.47 -16.18 16.69
C PRO A 256 -14.41 -17.22 17.06
N GLN A 257 -13.22 -17.15 16.46
CA GLN A 257 -12.16 -18.14 16.68
C GLN A 257 -11.36 -17.89 17.95
N TYR A 258 -11.44 -16.69 18.52
CA TYR A 258 -10.65 -16.30 19.68
C TYR A 258 -11.50 -15.58 20.74
N PRO A 259 -11.57 -16.11 21.98
CA PRO A 259 -12.40 -15.52 23.03
C PRO A 259 -11.89 -14.16 23.52
N GLY A 260 -10.59 -13.89 23.40
CA GLY A 260 -9.99 -12.60 23.75
C GLY A 260 -10.43 -11.45 22.83
N ALA A 261 -9.89 -10.26 23.07
CA ALA A 261 -10.18 -9.10 22.25
C ALA A 261 -9.59 -9.28 20.83
N VAL A 262 -10.46 -9.27 19.81
CA VAL A 262 -10.06 -9.18 18.40
C VAL A 262 -10.52 -7.82 17.89
N VAL A 263 -9.61 -7.03 17.33
CA VAL A 263 -9.91 -5.66 16.90
C VAL A 263 -9.36 -5.40 15.51
N TYR A 264 -10.27 -5.11 14.58
CA TYR A 264 -9.90 -4.55 13.28
C TYR A 264 -9.43 -3.10 13.44
N VAL A 265 -8.24 -2.81 12.90
CA VAL A 265 -7.64 -1.48 12.87
C VAL A 265 -7.52 -1.04 11.41
N LYS A 266 -8.16 0.08 11.09
CA LYS A 266 -8.28 0.55 9.69
C LYS A 266 -6.97 1.10 9.14
N ASP A 267 -6.26 1.88 9.92
CA ASP A 267 -5.11 2.69 9.50
C ASP A 267 -4.19 2.95 10.70
N ALA A 268 -2.99 3.47 10.45
CA ALA A 268 -1.98 3.62 11.49
C ALA A 268 -2.37 4.67 12.53
N SER A 269 -3.08 5.72 12.10
CA SER A 269 -3.59 6.77 13.00
C SER A 269 -4.48 6.23 14.11
N ARG A 270 -5.27 5.20 13.82
CA ARG A 270 -6.16 4.56 14.80
C ARG A 270 -5.46 3.51 15.64
N ALA A 271 -4.34 2.96 15.18
CA ALA A 271 -3.63 1.87 15.87
C ALA A 271 -3.20 2.28 17.29
N VAL A 272 -2.76 3.52 17.47
CA VAL A 272 -2.32 4.07 18.77
C VAL A 272 -3.46 4.08 19.78
N GLY A 273 -4.58 4.71 19.43
CA GLY A 273 -5.72 4.81 20.35
C GLY A 273 -6.31 3.44 20.68
N VAL A 274 -6.28 2.50 19.74
CA VAL A 274 -6.67 1.11 19.99
C VAL A 274 -5.70 0.45 20.97
N ALA A 275 -4.39 0.54 20.72
CA ALA A 275 -3.37 -0.05 21.58
C ALA A 275 -3.46 0.50 23.01
N GLN A 276 -3.51 1.83 23.19
CA GLN A 276 -3.62 2.48 24.51
C GLN A 276 -4.84 2.00 25.31
N ASN A 277 -6.02 1.90 24.66
CA ASN A 277 -7.22 1.38 25.31
C ASN A 277 -7.08 -0.09 25.73
N LEU A 278 -6.30 -0.88 24.99
CA LEU A 278 -6.14 -2.31 25.21
C LEU A 278 -5.07 -2.69 26.24
N VAL A 279 -4.11 -1.79 26.53
CA VAL A 279 -3.15 -1.96 27.64
C VAL A 279 -3.66 -1.33 28.95
N SER A 280 -4.51 -0.30 28.86
CA SER A 280 -5.09 0.36 30.04
C SER A 280 -5.93 -0.60 30.89
N VAL A 281 -5.60 -0.69 32.19
CA VAL A 281 -6.31 -1.52 33.17
C VAL A 281 -7.79 -1.14 33.26
N ASP A 282 -8.10 0.16 33.21
CA ASP A 282 -9.45 0.68 33.39
C ASP A 282 -10.27 0.64 32.09
N ALA A 283 -9.65 0.95 30.94
CA ALA A 283 -10.35 1.07 29.67
C ALA A 283 -10.56 -0.27 28.94
N LYS A 284 -9.65 -1.24 29.12
CA LYS A 284 -9.60 -2.49 28.35
C LYS A 284 -10.91 -3.27 28.40
N ALA A 285 -11.46 -3.47 29.59
CA ALA A 285 -12.68 -4.28 29.77
C ALA A 285 -13.89 -3.65 29.06
N GLY A 286 -14.10 -2.34 29.23
CA GLY A 286 -15.19 -1.61 28.59
C GLY A 286 -15.03 -1.53 27.07
N TYR A 287 -13.81 -1.28 26.59
CA TYR A 287 -13.50 -1.25 25.17
C TYR A 287 -13.75 -2.62 24.50
N MET A 288 -13.27 -3.70 25.11
CA MET A 288 -13.48 -5.06 24.62
C MET A 288 -14.97 -5.42 24.56
N ALA A 289 -15.74 -5.12 25.61
CA ALA A 289 -17.17 -5.40 25.66
C ALA A 289 -17.92 -4.64 24.53
N LYS A 290 -17.59 -3.37 24.32
CA LYS A 290 -18.17 -2.55 23.24
C LYS A 290 -17.86 -3.13 21.86
N THR A 291 -16.61 -3.51 21.61
CA THR A 291 -16.19 -4.08 20.32
C THR A 291 -16.86 -5.43 20.05
N LYS A 292 -16.92 -6.32 21.05
CA LYS A 292 -17.62 -7.61 20.92
C LYS A 292 -19.12 -7.42 20.62
N ALA A 293 -19.78 -6.48 21.28
CA ALA A 293 -21.18 -6.16 21.02
C ALA A 293 -21.41 -5.64 19.58
N ASP A 294 -20.55 -4.75 19.10
CA ASP A 294 -20.58 -4.27 17.71
C ASP A 294 -20.40 -5.43 16.71
N TYR A 295 -19.50 -6.37 16.99
CA TYR A 295 -19.25 -7.51 16.11
C TYR A 295 -20.41 -8.51 16.09
N VAL A 296 -21.07 -8.75 17.22
CA VAL A 296 -22.32 -9.54 17.26
C VAL A 296 -23.36 -8.89 16.34
N GLN A 297 -23.58 -7.58 16.47
CA GLN A 297 -24.54 -6.87 15.62
C GLN A 297 -24.19 -6.98 14.13
N LYS A 298 -22.91 -6.83 13.77
CA LYS A 298 -22.46 -6.97 12.37
C LYS A 298 -22.65 -8.39 11.83
N ARG A 299 -22.40 -9.42 12.64
CA ARG A 299 -22.65 -10.82 12.28
C ARG A 299 -24.12 -11.05 11.98
N GLU A 300 -25.02 -10.58 12.85
CA GLU A 300 -26.47 -10.70 12.65
C GLU A 300 -26.93 -9.97 11.37
N GLN A 301 -26.45 -8.75 11.15
CA GLN A 301 -26.74 -7.99 9.92
C GLN A 301 -26.24 -8.71 8.66
N HIS A 302 -25.04 -9.29 8.72
CA HIS A 302 -24.47 -10.05 7.60
C HIS A 302 -25.28 -11.31 7.30
N ALA A 303 -25.64 -12.09 8.33
CA ALA A 303 -26.47 -13.28 8.19
C ALA A 303 -27.83 -12.96 7.54
N ASN A 304 -28.48 -11.87 7.99
CA ASN A 304 -29.76 -11.40 7.44
C ASN A 304 -29.67 -10.93 5.98
N ARG A 305 -28.49 -10.46 5.52
CA ARG A 305 -28.26 -10.07 4.12
C ARG A 305 -27.99 -11.27 3.22
N ARG A 306 -27.34 -12.32 3.73
CA ARG A 306 -26.92 -13.49 2.95
C ARG A 306 -28.11 -14.20 2.28
N GLY A 307 -29.28 -14.17 2.92
CA GLY A 307 -30.53 -14.75 2.40
C GLY A 307 -31.38 -13.86 1.48
N ARG A 308 -30.98 -12.61 1.17
CA ARG A 308 -31.84 -11.67 0.40
C ARG A 308 -31.70 -11.75 -1.12
N GLU A 309 -30.60 -12.27 -1.65
CA GLU A 309 -30.42 -12.45 -3.09
C GLU A 309 -29.95 -13.87 -3.36
N ALA A 310 -30.89 -14.71 -3.80
CA ALA A 310 -30.60 -16.07 -4.22
C ALA A 310 -29.67 -16.04 -5.45
N LEU A 311 -28.56 -16.77 -5.37
CA LEU A 311 -27.68 -16.98 -6.51
C LEU A 311 -28.41 -17.85 -7.54
N LEU A 312 -28.15 -17.58 -8.82
CA LEU A 312 -28.76 -18.33 -9.91
C LEU A 312 -27.92 -19.60 -10.20
N PRO A 313 -28.54 -20.71 -10.66
CA PRO A 313 -27.79 -21.89 -11.07
C PRO A 313 -26.74 -21.58 -12.15
N LEU A 314 -25.58 -22.23 -12.09
CA LEU A 314 -24.45 -22.02 -13.02
C LEU A 314 -24.89 -22.15 -14.49
N ALA A 315 -25.70 -23.16 -14.80
CA ALA A 315 -26.22 -23.37 -16.14
C ALA A 315 -27.06 -22.17 -16.65
N GLN A 316 -27.84 -21.54 -15.77
CA GLN A 316 -28.65 -20.38 -16.12
C GLN A 316 -27.77 -19.16 -16.41
N VAL A 317 -26.73 -18.92 -15.61
CA VAL A 317 -25.85 -17.75 -15.82
C VAL A 317 -24.92 -17.93 -17.02
N ARG A 318 -24.50 -19.17 -17.33
CA ARG A 318 -23.79 -19.49 -18.59
C ARG A 318 -24.65 -19.23 -19.82
N ALA A 319 -25.95 -19.56 -19.75
CA ALA A 319 -26.89 -19.26 -20.83
C ALA A 319 -27.11 -17.75 -21.03
N ASN A 320 -26.89 -16.93 -20.00
CA ASN A 320 -26.98 -15.46 -20.05
C ASN A 320 -25.61 -14.77 -20.20
N ARG A 321 -24.65 -15.43 -20.85
CA ARG A 321 -23.35 -14.83 -21.21
C ARG A 321 -23.51 -13.74 -22.28
N PRO A 322 -22.55 -12.80 -22.40
CA PRO A 322 -22.49 -11.89 -23.54
C PRO A 322 -22.43 -12.68 -24.85
N VAL A 323 -23.15 -12.21 -25.87
CA VAL A 323 -23.09 -12.77 -27.22
C VAL A 323 -22.14 -11.91 -28.03
N LEU A 324 -20.96 -12.43 -28.34
CA LEU A 324 -20.04 -11.78 -29.28
C LEU A 324 -20.53 -12.02 -30.71
N ASP A 325 -20.81 -10.96 -31.44
CA ASP A 325 -21.10 -11.06 -32.86
C ASP A 325 -19.79 -11.22 -33.65
N GLY A 326 -19.41 -12.47 -33.90
CA GLY A 326 -18.22 -12.82 -34.68
C GLY A 326 -18.27 -12.37 -36.14
N SER A 327 -19.41 -11.87 -36.65
CA SER A 327 -19.48 -11.29 -37.99
C SER A 327 -18.98 -9.84 -38.06
N THR A 328 -18.94 -9.14 -36.91
CA THR A 328 -18.57 -7.72 -36.81
C THR A 328 -17.23 -7.50 -36.11
N TYR A 329 -16.72 -8.50 -35.39
CA TYR A 329 -15.42 -8.45 -34.73
C TYR A 329 -14.46 -9.52 -35.27
N ILE A 330 -13.36 -9.06 -35.88
CA ILE A 330 -12.20 -9.91 -36.20
C ILE A 330 -11.15 -9.65 -35.11
N PRO A 331 -10.79 -10.66 -34.29
CA PRO A 331 -9.74 -10.51 -33.30
C PRO A 331 -8.42 -10.07 -33.93
N PRO A 332 -7.76 -9.03 -33.39
CA PRO A 332 -6.50 -8.55 -33.95
C PRO A 332 -5.41 -9.58 -33.71
N GLN A 333 -4.67 -9.93 -34.76
CA GLN A 333 -3.51 -10.79 -34.63
C GLN A 333 -2.32 -10.01 -34.03
N PRO A 334 -1.66 -10.50 -32.97
CA PRO A 334 -0.42 -9.93 -32.46
C PRO A 334 0.70 -9.91 -33.51
N ARG A 335 1.61 -8.94 -33.44
CA ARG A 335 2.75 -8.86 -34.37
C ARG A 335 3.80 -9.95 -34.16
N PHE A 336 3.79 -10.60 -33.00
CA PHE A 336 4.55 -11.81 -32.73
C PHE A 336 3.77 -12.75 -31.80
N LEU A 337 4.10 -14.04 -31.85
CA LEU A 337 3.61 -15.04 -30.91
C LEU A 337 4.76 -15.60 -30.08
N GLY A 338 4.45 -16.14 -28.91
CA GLY A 338 5.43 -16.58 -27.93
C GLY A 338 5.85 -15.44 -27.00
N ILE A 339 7.00 -15.61 -26.34
CA ILE A 339 7.48 -14.73 -25.27
C ILE A 339 8.51 -13.71 -25.76
N ARG A 340 8.56 -12.57 -25.09
CA ARG A 340 9.60 -11.55 -25.23
C ARG A 340 9.97 -11.01 -23.85
N THR A 341 11.26 -10.92 -23.59
CA THR A 341 11.81 -10.44 -22.33
C THR A 341 12.39 -9.04 -22.47
N PHE A 342 12.39 -8.31 -21.37
CA PHE A 342 13.02 -7.01 -21.20
C PHE A 342 13.87 -7.09 -19.95
N ASP A 343 15.19 -7.08 -20.15
CA ASP A 343 16.16 -6.98 -19.07
C ASP A 343 16.61 -5.52 -18.95
N ASP A 344 16.78 -5.06 -17.72
CA ASP A 344 17.21 -3.70 -17.38
C ASP A 344 16.44 -2.59 -18.12
N TYR A 345 15.11 -2.58 -17.96
CA TYR A 345 14.24 -1.59 -18.60
C TYR A 345 14.50 -0.17 -18.05
N PRO A 346 14.63 0.87 -18.91
CA PRO A 346 14.94 2.22 -18.45
C PRO A 346 13.92 2.78 -17.45
N LEU A 347 14.32 2.95 -16.19
CA LEU A 347 13.46 3.49 -15.13
C LEU A 347 12.92 4.88 -15.45
N ALA A 348 13.69 5.70 -16.18
CA ALA A 348 13.26 7.04 -16.59
C ALA A 348 11.98 7.03 -17.43
N GLU A 349 11.81 6.02 -18.31
CA GLU A 349 10.57 5.87 -19.08
C GLU A 349 9.38 5.46 -18.22
N LEU A 350 9.62 4.79 -17.08
CA LEU A 350 8.59 4.38 -16.13
C LEU A 350 8.10 5.58 -15.31
N VAL A 351 9.00 6.50 -14.95
CA VAL A 351 8.65 7.73 -14.20
C VAL A 351 7.56 8.54 -14.92
N GLU A 352 7.59 8.58 -16.26
CA GLU A 352 6.58 9.26 -17.08
C GLU A 352 5.16 8.66 -16.99
N ARG A 353 5.02 7.45 -16.43
CA ARG A 353 3.75 6.70 -16.34
C ARG A 353 3.31 6.45 -14.90
N ILE A 354 3.95 7.06 -13.91
CA ILE A 354 3.53 6.94 -12.51
C ILE A 354 2.17 7.58 -12.30
N ASP A 355 1.23 6.82 -11.72
CA ASP A 355 0.11 7.40 -10.98
C ASP A 355 0.56 7.71 -9.54
N TRP A 356 0.66 9.01 -9.24
CA TRP A 356 1.06 9.53 -7.94
C TRP A 356 -0.07 9.50 -6.91
N THR A 357 -1.32 9.27 -7.33
CA THR A 357 -2.45 9.26 -6.40
C THR A 357 -2.30 8.18 -5.32
N PRO A 358 -1.99 6.90 -5.64
CA PRO A 358 -1.81 5.89 -4.61
C PRO A 358 -0.51 6.09 -3.81
N PHE A 359 0.49 6.77 -4.35
CA PHE A 359 1.68 7.17 -3.57
C PHE A 359 1.29 8.06 -2.39
N PHE A 360 0.50 9.12 -2.62
CA PHE A 360 0.02 9.97 -1.53
C PHE A 360 -0.89 9.23 -0.56
N GLN A 361 -1.75 8.33 -1.07
CA GLN A 361 -2.62 7.52 -0.21
C GLN A 361 -1.84 6.57 0.70
N ALA A 362 -0.74 5.98 0.22
CA ALA A 362 0.16 5.15 1.04
C ALA A 362 0.78 5.96 2.20
N TRP A 363 0.94 7.27 2.02
CA TRP A 363 1.37 8.22 3.04
C TRP A 363 0.20 8.89 3.80
N GLU A 364 -0.99 8.29 3.75
CA GLU A 364 -2.24 8.78 4.39
C GLU A 364 -2.65 10.23 4.00
N LEU A 365 -2.13 10.75 2.88
CA LEU A 365 -2.53 12.04 2.31
C LEU A 365 -3.70 11.83 1.34
N ARG A 366 -4.83 12.50 1.62
CA ARG A 366 -6.10 12.25 0.92
C ARG A 366 -6.31 13.23 -0.22
N GLY A 367 -6.19 12.78 -1.45
CA GLY A 367 -6.50 13.61 -2.61
C GLY A 367 -6.06 12.94 -3.89
N ARG A 368 -6.46 13.49 -5.03
CA ARG A 368 -5.98 13.06 -6.34
C ARG A 368 -4.81 13.93 -6.77
N TYR A 369 -3.76 13.34 -7.34
CA TYR A 369 -2.69 14.12 -7.96
C TYR A 369 -3.17 14.72 -9.30
N PRO A 370 -2.78 15.96 -9.65
CA PRO A 370 -1.98 16.92 -8.88
C PRO A 370 -2.82 17.81 -7.93
N ALA A 371 -4.14 17.71 -7.95
CA ALA A 371 -5.05 18.58 -7.18
C ALA A 371 -4.78 18.57 -5.66
N ILE A 372 -4.19 17.50 -5.12
CA ILE A 372 -3.78 17.41 -3.71
C ILE A 372 -2.80 18.52 -3.29
N PHE A 373 -2.03 19.09 -4.22
CA PHE A 373 -1.12 20.19 -3.92
C PHE A 373 -1.86 21.47 -3.52
N ASP A 374 -3.07 21.68 -4.03
CA ASP A 374 -3.87 22.87 -3.74
C ASP A 374 -4.79 22.69 -2.52
N ASP A 375 -4.67 21.54 -1.83
CA ASP A 375 -5.40 21.30 -0.59
C ASP A 375 -4.90 22.24 0.52
N PRO A 376 -5.79 23.00 1.19
CA PRO A 376 -5.39 23.99 2.17
C PRO A 376 -4.82 23.40 3.46
N ALA A 377 -5.11 22.14 3.79
CA ALA A 377 -4.63 21.50 5.02
C ALA A 377 -3.33 20.73 4.79
N GLN A 378 -3.22 20.01 3.67
CA GLN A 378 -2.11 19.08 3.43
C GLN A 378 -1.27 19.39 2.18
N GLY A 379 -1.62 20.41 1.39
CA GLY A 379 -1.01 20.66 0.09
C GLY A 379 0.48 21.01 0.15
N GLU A 380 0.91 21.78 1.14
CA GLU A 380 2.33 22.05 1.39
C GLU A 380 3.10 20.76 1.70
N HIS A 381 2.56 19.93 2.61
CA HIS A 381 3.13 18.65 2.98
C HIS A 381 3.19 17.66 1.80
N ALA A 382 2.17 17.66 0.95
CA ALA A 382 2.16 16.87 -0.27
C ALA A 382 3.25 17.33 -1.25
N ARG A 383 3.46 18.64 -1.43
CA ARG A 383 4.57 19.17 -2.25
C ARG A 383 5.94 18.77 -1.69
N GLN A 384 6.14 18.85 -0.37
CA GLN A 384 7.40 18.45 0.25
C GLN A 384 7.67 16.95 0.08
N LEU A 385 6.68 16.10 0.37
CA LEU A 385 6.81 14.65 0.16
C LEU A 385 7.10 14.33 -1.30
N PHE A 386 6.44 15.02 -2.24
CA PHE A 386 6.70 14.85 -3.66
C PHE A 386 8.12 15.27 -4.04
N ALA A 387 8.63 16.38 -3.51
CA ALA A 387 10.01 16.80 -3.74
C ALA A 387 11.02 15.77 -3.21
N ASP A 388 10.78 15.22 -2.02
CA ASP A 388 11.61 14.15 -1.45
C ASP A 388 11.56 12.88 -2.33
N ALA A 389 10.38 12.55 -2.86
CA ALA A 389 10.18 11.43 -3.78
C ALA A 389 10.92 11.61 -5.11
N GLN A 390 10.87 12.81 -5.70
CA GLN A 390 11.61 13.14 -6.92
C GLN A 390 13.13 13.04 -6.68
N ALA A 391 13.62 13.58 -5.57
CA ALA A 391 15.04 13.48 -5.23
C ALA A 391 15.50 12.03 -4.97
N MET A 392 14.62 11.17 -4.42
CA MET A 392 14.90 9.75 -4.29
C MET A 392 14.87 9.02 -5.64
N LEU A 393 13.92 9.33 -6.53
CA LEU A 393 13.87 8.79 -7.89
C LEU A 393 15.14 9.13 -8.68
N ASP A 394 15.61 10.38 -8.58
CA ASP A 394 16.86 10.79 -9.22
C ASP A 394 18.04 9.95 -8.73
N LYS A 395 18.12 9.64 -7.43
CA LYS A 395 19.16 8.75 -6.88
C LYS A 395 18.99 7.31 -7.36
N ILE A 396 17.75 6.79 -7.36
CA ILE A 396 17.45 5.44 -7.84
C ILE A 396 17.96 5.25 -9.26
N ILE A 397 17.73 6.25 -10.13
CA ILE A 397 18.11 6.22 -11.54
C ILE A 397 19.61 6.48 -11.71
N THR A 398 20.17 7.53 -11.10
CA THR A 398 21.58 7.93 -11.34
C THR A 398 22.60 7.01 -10.68
N LYS A 399 22.19 6.23 -9.68
CA LYS A 399 23.03 5.27 -8.97
C LYS A 399 22.67 3.81 -9.25
N ASP A 400 21.76 3.57 -10.19
CA ASP A 400 21.30 2.24 -10.58
C ASP A 400 20.90 1.36 -9.38
N TRP A 401 20.13 1.92 -8.43
CA TRP A 401 19.74 1.20 -7.21
C TRP A 401 18.77 0.05 -7.48
N LEU A 402 17.94 0.18 -8.51
CA LEU A 402 16.89 -0.76 -8.83
C LEU A 402 17.02 -1.18 -10.30
N THR A 403 16.79 -2.46 -10.57
CA THR A 403 16.68 -2.99 -11.93
C THR A 403 15.22 -3.32 -12.24
N ALA A 404 14.72 -2.87 -13.39
CA ALA A 404 13.41 -3.24 -13.88
C ALA A 404 13.49 -4.37 -14.91
N ARG A 405 12.69 -5.43 -14.70
CA ARG A 405 12.62 -6.59 -15.60
C ARG A 405 11.18 -6.94 -15.94
N ALA A 406 10.99 -7.48 -17.14
CA ALA A 406 9.69 -7.93 -17.56
C ALA A 406 9.73 -9.07 -18.58
N VAL A 407 8.63 -9.80 -18.61
CA VAL A 407 8.30 -10.74 -19.68
C VAL A 407 6.86 -10.52 -20.13
N ILE A 408 6.65 -10.52 -21.44
CA ILE A 408 5.32 -10.55 -22.05
C ILE A 408 5.22 -11.73 -23.00
N GLY A 409 4.01 -12.20 -23.29
CA GLY A 409 3.78 -13.17 -24.34
C GLY A 409 2.39 -13.05 -24.95
N PHE A 410 2.26 -13.52 -26.20
CA PHE A 410 0.98 -13.61 -26.90
C PHE A 410 0.79 -15.01 -27.46
N PHE A 411 -0.40 -15.56 -27.23
CA PHE A 411 -0.71 -16.95 -27.51
C PHE A 411 -2.05 -17.04 -28.24
N PRO A 412 -2.17 -17.89 -29.27
CA PRO A 412 -3.46 -18.23 -29.84
C PRO A 412 -4.36 -18.83 -28.77
N ALA A 413 -5.62 -18.41 -28.74
CA ALA A 413 -6.54 -18.73 -27.66
C ALA A 413 -7.97 -18.95 -28.16
N HIS A 414 -8.70 -19.81 -27.46
CA HIS A 414 -10.15 -19.98 -27.62
C HIS A 414 -10.84 -20.04 -26.27
N GLN A 415 -12.04 -19.48 -26.20
CA GLN A 415 -12.96 -19.81 -25.12
C GLN A 415 -13.38 -21.27 -25.28
N VAL A 416 -13.26 -22.04 -24.20
CA VAL A 416 -13.63 -23.46 -24.11
C VAL A 416 -14.45 -23.71 -22.84
N ASP A 417 -15.24 -24.79 -22.84
CA ASP A 417 -16.01 -25.24 -21.67
C ASP A 417 -16.85 -24.13 -21.00
N ASN A 418 -17.29 -23.15 -21.79
CA ASN A 418 -18.03 -21.94 -21.43
C ASN A 418 -17.26 -20.88 -20.63
N ASP A 419 -16.40 -21.26 -19.68
CA ASP A 419 -15.82 -20.31 -18.72
C ASP A 419 -14.28 -20.30 -18.72
N ASP A 420 -13.64 -21.12 -19.56
CA ASP A 420 -12.18 -21.26 -19.60
C ASP A 420 -11.60 -20.75 -20.91
N ILE A 421 -10.29 -20.52 -20.91
CA ILE A 421 -9.53 -20.12 -22.10
C ILE A 421 -8.45 -21.17 -22.35
N ALA A 422 -8.55 -21.88 -23.47
CA ALA A 422 -7.48 -22.75 -23.94
C ALA A 422 -6.45 -21.93 -24.72
N LEU A 423 -5.17 -22.08 -24.38
CA LEU A 423 -4.04 -21.56 -25.14
C LEU A 423 -3.45 -22.65 -26.02
N TYR A 424 -2.88 -22.27 -27.15
CA TYR A 424 -2.31 -23.21 -28.13
C TYR A 424 -0.85 -22.91 -28.45
N THR A 425 -0.12 -23.92 -28.93
CA THR A 425 1.29 -23.78 -29.32
C THR A 425 1.49 -22.90 -30.55
N ASP A 426 0.49 -22.86 -31.43
CA ASP A 426 0.50 -22.12 -32.69
C ASP A 426 -0.93 -21.86 -33.20
N GLN A 427 -1.04 -21.12 -34.31
CA GLN A 427 -2.31 -20.68 -34.89
C GLN A 427 -3.14 -21.80 -35.52
N THR A 428 -2.60 -23.02 -35.65
CA THR A 428 -3.40 -24.15 -36.12
C THR A 428 -4.39 -24.62 -35.06
N CYS A 429 -4.18 -24.24 -33.80
CA CYS A 429 -5.01 -24.62 -32.64
C CYS A 429 -5.22 -26.14 -32.50
N ASN A 430 -4.27 -26.94 -32.99
CA ASN A 430 -4.33 -28.40 -32.93
C ASN A 430 -3.81 -28.96 -31.60
N GLN A 431 -2.78 -28.34 -31.05
CA GLN A 431 -2.15 -28.76 -29.80
C GLN A 431 -2.39 -27.70 -28.72
N ALA A 432 -3.15 -28.08 -27.69
CA ALA A 432 -3.34 -27.24 -26.52
C ALA A 432 -2.01 -27.13 -25.74
N LEU A 433 -1.66 -25.90 -25.36
CA LEU A 433 -0.53 -25.58 -24.51
C LEU A 433 -0.91 -25.66 -23.04
N MET A 434 -2.01 -25.01 -22.66
CA MET A 434 -2.60 -25.04 -21.32
C MET A 434 -4.03 -24.48 -21.34
N THR A 435 -4.77 -24.67 -20.26
CA THR A 435 -6.09 -24.08 -20.05
C THR A 435 -6.06 -23.17 -18.85
N LEU A 436 -6.56 -21.95 -19.00
CA LEU A 436 -6.76 -20.97 -17.93
C LEU A 436 -8.20 -21.01 -17.45
N HIS A 437 -8.41 -20.85 -16.15
CA HIS A 437 -9.69 -21.09 -15.52
C HIS A 437 -10.31 -19.82 -14.95
N HIS A 438 -11.48 -19.44 -15.44
CA HIS A 438 -12.19 -18.25 -14.97
C HIS A 438 -13.52 -18.58 -14.28
N LEU A 439 -14.01 -17.58 -13.56
CA LEU A 439 -15.24 -17.61 -12.78
C LEU A 439 -16.26 -16.65 -13.40
N ARG A 440 -17.54 -17.00 -13.26
CA ARG A 440 -18.69 -16.28 -13.79
C ARG A 440 -19.51 -15.66 -12.66
N GLN A 441 -19.99 -14.44 -12.89
CA GLN A 441 -20.94 -13.79 -12.01
C GLN A 441 -22.19 -14.66 -11.81
N GLN A 442 -22.61 -14.86 -10.55
CA GLN A 442 -23.74 -15.74 -10.23
C GLN A 442 -24.90 -15.04 -9.51
N GLY A 443 -24.73 -13.77 -9.14
CA GLY A 443 -25.79 -12.94 -8.56
C GLY A 443 -26.86 -12.55 -9.59
N PRO A 444 -28.07 -12.18 -9.16
CA PRO A 444 -29.11 -11.70 -10.05
C PRO A 444 -28.67 -10.44 -10.81
N LYS A 445 -29.16 -10.27 -12.04
CA LYS A 445 -28.86 -9.12 -12.91
C LYS A 445 -30.14 -8.40 -13.31
N PRO A 446 -30.12 -7.07 -13.48
CA PRO A 446 -31.21 -6.36 -14.15
C PRO A 446 -31.50 -6.96 -15.53
N ALA A 447 -32.74 -6.87 -15.99
CA ALA A 447 -33.15 -7.41 -17.28
C ALA A 447 -32.25 -6.89 -18.42
N GLY A 448 -31.82 -7.81 -19.30
CA GLY A 448 -30.95 -7.49 -20.44
C GLY A 448 -29.48 -7.27 -20.09
N LYS A 449 -29.06 -7.44 -18.83
CA LYS A 449 -27.63 -7.43 -18.46
C LYS A 449 -27.09 -8.86 -18.37
N PRO A 450 -25.94 -9.14 -19.01
CA PRO A 450 -25.34 -10.47 -18.99
C PRO A 450 -24.64 -10.77 -17.66
N HIS A 451 -24.34 -12.04 -17.46
CA HIS A 451 -23.45 -12.52 -16.40
C HIS A 451 -22.05 -12.67 -16.96
N TYR A 452 -21.13 -11.79 -16.57
CA TYR A 452 -19.79 -11.77 -17.16
C TYR A 452 -18.88 -12.89 -16.61
N CYS A 453 -18.06 -13.42 -17.49
CA CYS A 453 -16.83 -14.19 -17.27
C CYS A 453 -15.73 -13.57 -18.15
N LEU A 454 -14.46 -13.60 -17.73
CA LEU A 454 -13.36 -13.06 -18.55
C LEU A 454 -13.19 -13.83 -19.86
N ALA A 455 -13.48 -15.14 -19.85
CA ALA A 455 -13.44 -15.98 -21.04
C ALA A 455 -14.45 -15.55 -22.13
N ASP A 456 -15.48 -14.76 -21.78
CA ASP A 456 -16.45 -14.25 -22.75
C ASP A 456 -15.84 -13.24 -23.74
N TRP A 457 -14.63 -12.76 -23.49
CA TRP A 457 -13.93 -11.79 -24.35
C TRP A 457 -12.95 -12.44 -25.34
N ILE A 458 -12.93 -13.77 -25.42
CA ILE A 458 -12.15 -14.55 -26.37
C ILE A 458 -13.13 -15.31 -27.28
N ALA A 459 -12.84 -15.38 -28.58
CA ALA A 459 -13.68 -16.11 -29.52
C ALA A 459 -13.89 -17.59 -29.09
N PRO A 460 -15.14 -18.09 -29.07
CA PRO A 460 -15.42 -19.50 -28.82
C PRO A 460 -14.76 -20.40 -29.85
N ARG A 461 -14.27 -21.57 -29.44
CA ARG A 461 -13.67 -22.55 -30.35
C ARG A 461 -14.62 -22.93 -31.49
N GLU A 462 -15.92 -23.01 -31.21
CA GLU A 462 -16.96 -23.38 -32.18
C GLU A 462 -17.18 -22.31 -33.26
N SER A 463 -16.73 -21.07 -33.04
CA SER A 463 -16.81 -19.99 -34.03
C SER A 463 -15.88 -20.20 -35.23
N GLY A 464 -14.82 -21.01 -35.06
CA GLY A 464 -13.76 -21.19 -36.07
C GLY A 464 -12.85 -19.97 -36.25
N VAL A 465 -13.06 -18.88 -35.50
CA VAL A 465 -12.21 -17.69 -35.51
C VAL A 465 -11.05 -17.89 -34.54
N VAL A 466 -9.81 -17.68 -34.98
CA VAL A 466 -8.63 -17.71 -34.10
C VAL A 466 -8.52 -16.37 -33.39
N ASP A 467 -8.53 -16.40 -32.05
CA ASP A 467 -8.31 -15.25 -31.18
C ASP A 467 -6.99 -15.42 -30.42
N PHE A 468 -6.64 -14.45 -29.59
CA PHE A 468 -5.37 -14.39 -28.88
C PHE A 468 -5.55 -13.87 -27.46
N LEU A 469 -4.72 -14.36 -26.56
CA LEU A 469 -4.57 -13.85 -25.21
C LEU A 469 -3.12 -13.41 -25.01
N GLY A 470 -2.92 -12.25 -24.37
CA GLY A 470 -1.61 -11.86 -23.90
C GLY A 470 -1.42 -12.15 -22.41
N ALA A 471 -0.17 -12.21 -21.96
CA ALA A 471 0.19 -12.32 -20.56
C ALA A 471 1.44 -11.47 -20.27
N PHE A 472 1.60 -11.02 -19.04
CA PHE A 472 2.76 -10.27 -18.60
C PHE A 472 3.13 -10.52 -17.14
N ALA A 473 4.40 -10.32 -16.84
CA ALA A 473 4.91 -10.12 -15.48
C ALA A 473 6.02 -9.05 -15.51
N VAL A 474 5.96 -8.09 -14.59
CA VAL A 474 6.91 -6.98 -14.47
C VAL A 474 7.35 -6.81 -13.02
N THR A 475 8.58 -6.33 -12.84
CA THR A 475 9.07 -5.83 -11.55
C THR A 475 9.98 -4.63 -11.77
N ALA A 476 9.99 -3.72 -10.80
CA ALA A 476 10.95 -2.62 -10.71
C ALA A 476 11.67 -2.62 -9.35
N GLY A 477 11.66 -3.76 -8.64
CA GLY A 477 12.13 -3.88 -7.26
C GLY A 477 13.41 -4.70 -7.09
N ILE A 478 14.07 -5.14 -8.16
CA ILE A 478 15.29 -5.96 -8.02
C ILE A 478 16.42 -5.10 -7.46
N GLY A 479 17.06 -5.56 -6.38
CA GLY A 479 18.15 -4.85 -5.69
C GLY A 479 17.69 -3.97 -4.52
N ILE A 480 16.39 -3.89 -4.25
CA ILE A 480 15.83 -3.01 -3.22
C ILE A 480 16.31 -3.35 -1.80
N GLU A 481 16.54 -4.63 -1.51
CA GLU A 481 16.83 -5.13 -0.16
C GLU A 481 18.09 -4.50 0.43
N GLU A 482 19.14 -4.32 -0.37
CA GLU A 482 20.40 -3.74 0.10
C GLU A 482 20.22 -2.29 0.56
N GLN A 483 19.50 -1.49 -0.23
CA GLN A 483 19.28 -0.08 0.07
C GLN A 483 18.30 0.12 1.23
N VAL A 484 17.25 -0.69 1.32
CA VAL A 484 16.34 -0.69 2.47
C VAL A 484 17.11 -1.04 3.74
N ALA A 485 17.91 -2.11 3.73
CA ALA A 485 18.73 -2.50 4.88
C ALA A 485 19.78 -1.42 5.23
N ALA A 486 20.28 -0.67 4.24
CA ALA A 486 21.17 0.46 4.49
C ALA A 486 20.49 1.60 5.26
N PHE A 487 19.25 1.95 4.89
CA PHE A 487 18.47 2.95 5.63
C PHE A 487 18.07 2.46 7.03
N GLU A 488 17.66 1.21 7.16
CA GLU A 488 17.26 0.62 8.45
C GLU A 488 18.43 0.59 9.45
N ARG A 489 19.66 0.28 8.99
CA ARG A 489 20.88 0.28 9.82
C ARG A 489 21.20 1.64 10.43
N VAL A 490 20.80 2.73 9.77
CA VAL A 490 20.99 4.11 10.26
C VAL A 490 19.70 4.71 10.81
N HIS A 491 18.71 3.86 11.09
CA HIS A 491 17.41 4.21 11.67
C HIS A 491 16.60 5.22 10.82
N ASP A 492 16.78 5.23 9.50
CA ASP A 492 16.06 6.09 8.56
C ASP A 492 14.83 5.38 7.96
N ASP A 493 13.82 5.14 8.81
CA ASP A 493 12.57 4.51 8.36
C ASP A 493 11.86 5.32 7.27
N TYR A 494 12.04 6.64 7.27
CA TYR A 494 11.44 7.53 6.27
C TYR A 494 11.95 7.19 4.88
N SER A 495 13.27 7.14 4.68
CA SER A 495 13.86 6.80 3.39
C SER A 495 13.63 5.34 3.00
N ALA A 496 13.62 4.42 3.97
CA ALA A 496 13.27 3.01 3.70
C ALA A 496 11.84 2.86 3.15
N ILE A 497 10.85 3.49 3.79
CA ILE A 497 9.45 3.48 3.36
C ILE A 497 9.29 4.22 2.03
N LEU A 498 9.96 5.36 1.84
CA LEU A 498 9.93 6.12 0.60
C LEU A 498 10.43 5.30 -0.59
N LEU A 499 11.56 4.60 -0.42
CA LEU A 499 12.12 3.71 -1.43
C LEU A 499 11.16 2.57 -1.79
N LYS A 500 10.60 1.88 -0.79
CA LYS A 500 9.59 0.81 -1.01
C LYS A 500 8.37 1.33 -1.77
N ALA A 501 7.84 2.49 -1.37
CA ALA A 501 6.68 3.09 -2.02
C ALA A 501 6.98 3.50 -3.48
N LEU A 502 8.18 4.01 -3.75
CA LEU A 502 8.61 4.37 -5.11
C LEU A 502 8.83 3.15 -6.00
N ALA A 503 9.44 2.08 -5.49
CA ALA A 503 9.58 0.82 -6.24
C ALA A 503 8.20 0.26 -6.65
N ASP A 504 7.22 0.30 -5.74
CA ASP A 504 5.85 -0.09 -6.04
C ASP A 504 5.21 0.79 -7.12
N ARG A 505 5.41 2.12 -7.06
CA ARG A 505 4.97 3.04 -8.13
C ARG A 505 5.63 2.75 -9.47
N LEU A 506 6.92 2.42 -9.48
CA LEU A 506 7.65 2.05 -10.69
C LEU A 506 7.15 0.72 -11.29
N ALA A 507 6.82 -0.27 -10.46
CA ALA A 507 6.26 -1.54 -10.94
C ALA A 507 4.88 -1.36 -11.58
N GLU A 508 4.01 -0.56 -10.97
CA GLU A 508 2.69 -0.21 -11.54
C GLU A 508 2.83 0.60 -12.83
N ALA A 509 3.74 1.57 -12.84
CA ALA A 509 4.06 2.33 -14.05
C ALA A 509 4.63 1.44 -15.17
N PHE A 510 5.36 0.38 -14.81
CA PHE A 510 5.86 -0.60 -15.77
C PHE A 510 4.73 -1.44 -16.37
N ALA A 511 3.75 -1.85 -15.55
CA ALA A 511 2.57 -2.53 -16.04
C ALA A 511 1.77 -1.64 -17.02
N GLU A 512 1.60 -0.35 -16.70
CA GLU A 512 0.96 0.62 -17.60
C GLU A 512 1.77 0.81 -18.90
N ARG A 513 3.10 1.02 -18.79
CA ARG A 513 3.99 1.21 -19.93
C ARG A 513 4.01 0.00 -20.86
N LEU A 514 4.13 -1.22 -20.34
CA LEU A 514 4.09 -2.42 -21.18
C LEU A 514 2.71 -2.67 -21.75
N HIS A 515 1.63 -2.34 -21.05
CA HIS A 515 0.30 -2.43 -21.64
C HIS A 515 0.14 -1.43 -22.78
N GLU A 516 0.56 -0.17 -22.62
CA GLU A 516 0.61 0.84 -23.69
C GLU A 516 1.37 0.30 -24.91
N ARG A 517 2.57 -0.23 -24.71
CA ARG A 517 3.38 -0.81 -25.79
C ARG A 517 2.78 -2.10 -26.36
N ALA A 518 2.10 -2.91 -25.57
CA ALA A 518 1.37 -4.07 -26.06
C ALA A 518 0.28 -3.64 -27.04
N ARG A 519 -0.53 -2.62 -26.69
CA ARG A 519 -1.60 -2.10 -27.56
C ARG A 519 -1.05 -1.49 -28.84
N LYS A 520 0.03 -0.71 -28.76
CA LYS A 520 0.57 0.09 -29.87
C LYS A 520 1.57 -0.64 -30.75
N GLU A 521 2.47 -1.41 -30.14
CA GLU A 521 3.67 -1.95 -30.78
C GLU A 521 3.64 -3.47 -30.94
N PHE A 522 3.29 -4.21 -29.88
CA PHE A 522 3.51 -5.66 -29.82
C PHE A 522 2.31 -6.49 -30.27
N TRP A 523 1.13 -6.23 -29.69
CA TRP A 523 -0.14 -6.71 -30.23
C TRP A 523 -0.55 -5.81 -31.40
N GLY A 524 -0.45 -4.49 -31.21
CA GLY A 524 -0.51 -3.50 -32.29
C GLY A 524 -1.91 -3.20 -32.83
N TYR A 525 -2.96 -3.45 -32.04
CA TYR A 525 -4.35 -3.17 -32.43
C TYR A 525 -4.78 -1.70 -32.25
N ALA A 526 -3.92 -0.86 -31.68
CA ALA A 526 -4.16 0.57 -31.46
C ALA A 526 -2.89 1.40 -31.74
N ALA A 527 -2.25 1.18 -32.89
CA ALA A 527 -0.97 1.80 -33.23
C ALA A 527 -0.99 3.34 -33.29
N ASP A 528 -2.16 3.94 -33.53
CA ASP A 528 -2.43 5.37 -33.59
C ASP A 528 -2.87 5.98 -32.24
N GLU A 529 -2.87 5.21 -31.15
CA GLU A 529 -3.25 5.68 -29.82
C GLU A 529 -2.31 6.80 -29.30
N THR A 530 -2.89 7.96 -28.96
CA THR A 530 -2.20 9.13 -28.39
C THR A 530 -2.86 9.58 -27.09
N LEU A 531 -2.74 8.76 -26.04
CA LEU A 531 -3.32 9.04 -24.73
C LEU A 531 -2.32 9.76 -23.82
N SER A 532 -2.82 10.70 -23.01
CA SER A 532 -2.03 11.26 -21.91
C SER A 532 -1.95 10.27 -20.74
N ASN A 533 -1.05 10.48 -19.78
CA ASN A 533 -1.00 9.64 -18.59
C ASN A 533 -2.31 9.65 -17.79
N ASN A 534 -3.03 10.78 -17.78
CA ASN A 534 -4.34 10.87 -17.13
C ASN A 534 -5.41 10.04 -17.84
N ASP A 535 -5.34 9.95 -19.16
CA ASP A 535 -6.27 9.12 -19.96
C ASP A 535 -5.95 7.63 -19.76
N LEU A 536 -4.67 7.27 -19.62
CA LEU A 536 -4.23 5.91 -19.25
C LEU A 536 -4.76 5.51 -17.87
N ILE A 537 -4.58 6.36 -16.85
CA ILE A 537 -5.12 6.13 -15.49
C ILE A 537 -6.65 6.01 -15.51
N ALA A 538 -7.32 6.77 -16.37
CA ALA A 538 -8.76 6.68 -16.57
C ALA A 538 -9.21 5.51 -17.47
N GLU A 539 -8.26 4.67 -17.89
CA GLU A 539 -8.46 3.49 -18.73
C GLU A 539 -9.17 3.80 -20.06
N GLN A 540 -8.89 4.96 -20.68
CA GLN A 540 -9.52 5.39 -21.94
C GLN A 540 -8.93 4.71 -23.19
N TYR A 541 -8.47 3.48 -23.05
CA TYR A 541 -7.93 2.66 -24.12
C TYR A 541 -8.82 1.44 -24.38
N ARG A 542 -8.61 0.80 -25.54
CA ARG A 542 -9.23 -0.48 -25.88
C ARG A 542 -8.50 -1.64 -25.19
N GLY A 543 -9.28 -2.54 -24.60
CA GLY A 543 -8.78 -3.75 -23.95
C GLY A 543 -8.51 -3.58 -22.46
N ILE A 544 -8.20 -4.68 -21.78
CA ILE A 544 -7.98 -4.72 -20.32
C ILE A 544 -6.77 -5.60 -19.97
N ARG A 545 -6.25 -5.42 -18.74
CA ARG A 545 -5.11 -6.15 -18.21
C ARG A 545 -5.36 -6.85 -16.86
N PRO A 546 -6.37 -7.75 -16.74
CA PRO A 546 -6.78 -8.32 -15.45
C PRO A 546 -5.69 -9.17 -14.80
N ALA A 547 -5.49 -8.93 -13.50
CA ALA A 547 -4.48 -9.59 -12.68
C ALA A 547 -5.12 -10.59 -11.69
N PRO A 548 -4.65 -11.85 -11.61
CA PRO A 548 -5.14 -12.82 -10.64
C PRO A 548 -5.08 -12.32 -9.19
N GLY A 549 -6.22 -12.38 -8.49
CA GLY A 549 -6.44 -11.83 -7.15
C GLY A 549 -7.34 -10.59 -7.14
N TYR A 550 -7.49 -9.90 -8.26
CA TYR A 550 -8.46 -8.81 -8.41
C TYR A 550 -9.89 -9.36 -8.53
N PRO A 551 -10.93 -8.55 -8.26
CA PRO A 551 -12.32 -9.01 -8.27
C PRO A 551 -12.81 -9.67 -9.58
N ALA A 552 -12.18 -9.38 -10.72
CA ALA A 552 -12.53 -9.97 -12.03
C ALA A 552 -12.00 -11.40 -12.21
N CYS A 553 -10.92 -11.75 -11.50
CA CYS A 553 -10.28 -13.06 -11.50
C CYS A 553 -9.69 -13.32 -10.10
N PRO A 554 -10.53 -13.56 -9.09
CA PRO A 554 -10.12 -13.54 -7.68
C PRO A 554 -9.24 -14.73 -7.27
N ASP A 555 -9.14 -15.78 -8.09
CA ASP A 555 -8.31 -16.93 -7.79
C ASP A 555 -6.82 -16.59 -7.98
N HIS A 556 -6.08 -16.57 -6.87
CA HIS A 556 -4.65 -16.30 -6.84
C HIS A 556 -3.80 -17.40 -7.50
N THR A 557 -4.29 -18.64 -7.55
CA THR A 557 -3.54 -19.80 -8.07
C THR A 557 -3.35 -19.77 -9.58
N GLU A 558 -4.15 -18.99 -10.32
CA GLU A 558 -3.95 -18.77 -11.77
C GLU A 558 -2.59 -18.13 -12.08
N LYS A 559 -1.92 -17.51 -11.08
CA LYS A 559 -0.53 -17.06 -11.25
C LYS A 559 0.42 -18.23 -11.52
N ASP A 560 0.18 -19.42 -10.99
CA ASP A 560 1.01 -20.60 -11.28
C ASP A 560 1.04 -20.92 -12.78
N LEU A 561 -0.13 -20.85 -13.44
CA LEU A 561 -0.24 -21.04 -14.87
C LEU A 561 0.48 -19.94 -15.64
N LEU A 562 0.32 -18.68 -15.22
CA LEU A 562 1.07 -17.54 -15.79
C LEU A 562 2.59 -17.73 -15.66
N TRP A 563 3.04 -18.20 -14.49
CA TRP A 563 4.43 -18.48 -14.20
C TRP A 563 5.01 -19.55 -15.12
N ARG A 564 4.28 -20.67 -15.28
CA ARG A 564 4.65 -21.74 -16.23
C ARG A 564 4.62 -21.29 -17.68
N LEU A 565 3.67 -20.41 -18.04
CA LEU A 565 3.50 -19.92 -19.42
C LEU A 565 4.64 -19.00 -19.86
N LEU A 566 5.08 -18.11 -18.96
CA LEU A 566 6.08 -17.08 -19.26
C LEU A 566 7.48 -17.39 -18.73
N ASP A 567 7.65 -18.49 -17.98
CA ASP A 567 8.89 -18.83 -17.27
C ASP A 567 9.43 -17.63 -16.47
N VAL A 568 8.56 -17.11 -15.59
CA VAL A 568 8.73 -15.79 -14.96
C VAL A 568 9.95 -15.73 -14.03
N ASP A 569 10.23 -16.79 -13.28
CA ASP A 569 11.42 -16.88 -12.41
C ASP A 569 12.69 -16.61 -13.20
N HIS A 570 12.83 -17.19 -14.39
CA HIS A 570 13.99 -17.02 -15.23
C HIS A 570 13.97 -15.68 -15.97
N ASN A 571 12.84 -15.34 -16.59
CA ASN A 571 12.75 -14.26 -17.56
C ASN A 571 12.55 -12.86 -16.93
N ALA A 572 11.98 -12.79 -15.72
CA ALA A 572 11.77 -11.53 -15.00
C ALA A 572 12.38 -11.51 -13.60
N GLY A 573 12.83 -12.66 -13.07
CA GLY A 573 13.39 -12.73 -11.71
C GLY A 573 12.33 -12.53 -10.62
N ILE A 574 11.08 -12.93 -10.89
CA ILE A 574 9.96 -12.81 -9.95
C ILE A 574 9.54 -14.21 -9.50
N HIS A 575 9.44 -14.41 -8.20
CA HIS A 575 9.11 -15.70 -7.57
C HIS A 575 7.76 -15.64 -6.86
N LEU A 576 7.05 -16.77 -6.83
CA LEU A 576 5.81 -16.93 -6.08
C LEU A 576 6.04 -17.55 -4.70
N THR A 577 5.35 -17.03 -3.69
CA THR A 577 5.23 -17.68 -2.39
C THR A 577 4.21 -18.82 -2.43
N GLU A 578 4.11 -19.61 -1.36
CA GLU A 578 3.08 -20.64 -1.19
C GLU A 578 1.63 -20.10 -1.20
N SER A 579 1.45 -18.79 -1.01
CA SER A 579 0.16 -18.10 -1.10
C SER A 579 0.00 -17.31 -2.40
N PHE A 580 0.90 -17.52 -3.37
CA PHE A 580 0.91 -16.82 -4.67
C PHE A 580 1.04 -15.29 -4.54
N ALA A 581 1.75 -14.83 -3.50
CA ALA A 581 2.31 -13.48 -3.46
C ALA A 581 3.60 -13.46 -4.30
N MET A 582 3.97 -12.28 -4.82
CA MET A 582 5.12 -12.13 -5.71
C MET A 582 6.31 -11.49 -4.98
N THR A 583 7.52 -11.95 -5.31
CA THR A 583 8.79 -11.38 -4.81
C THR A 583 9.73 -11.13 -6.00
N PRO A 584 10.36 -9.94 -6.14
CA PRO A 584 10.27 -8.76 -5.29
C PRO A 584 8.83 -8.23 -5.15
N THR A 585 8.54 -7.55 -4.04
CA THR A 585 7.17 -7.11 -3.70
C THR A 585 6.63 -6.08 -4.69
N ALA A 586 7.49 -5.22 -5.23
CA ALA A 586 7.20 -4.31 -6.32
C ALA A 586 7.12 -5.07 -7.66
N ALA A 587 6.04 -5.82 -7.85
CA ALA A 587 5.78 -6.62 -9.04
C ALA A 587 4.31 -6.66 -9.41
N VAL A 588 4.02 -6.78 -10.71
CA VAL A 588 2.65 -6.90 -11.24
C VAL A 588 2.63 -7.97 -12.31
N SER A 589 1.61 -8.84 -12.30
CA SER A 589 1.42 -9.86 -13.34
C SER A 589 -0.05 -9.97 -13.71
N GLY A 590 -0.34 -10.27 -14.98
CA GLY A 590 -1.71 -10.48 -15.41
C GLY A 590 -1.83 -10.88 -16.87
N TRP A 591 -3.06 -10.81 -17.35
CA TRP A 591 -3.45 -11.16 -18.72
C TRP A 591 -3.67 -9.90 -19.55
N TYR A 592 -3.68 -10.00 -20.87
CA TYR A 592 -4.12 -8.95 -21.78
C TYR A 592 -5.28 -9.45 -22.64
N PHE A 593 -6.36 -8.66 -22.71
CA PHE A 593 -7.52 -8.90 -23.58
C PHE A 593 -7.67 -7.74 -24.54
N SER A 594 -7.85 -8.03 -25.84
CA SER A 594 -7.96 -7.01 -26.89
C SER A 594 -9.39 -6.67 -27.28
N HIS A 595 -10.40 -7.44 -26.82
CA HIS A 595 -11.78 -7.23 -27.22
C HIS A 595 -12.27 -5.82 -26.77
N PRO A 596 -12.90 -5.03 -27.65
CA PRO A 596 -13.28 -3.64 -27.35
C PRO A 596 -14.32 -3.49 -26.24
N GLU A 597 -15.12 -4.53 -26.01
CA GLU A 597 -16.09 -4.53 -24.91
C GLU A 597 -15.57 -5.13 -23.60
N ALA A 598 -14.32 -5.64 -23.60
CA ALA A 598 -13.72 -6.19 -22.40
C ALA A 598 -13.64 -5.13 -21.31
N ARG A 599 -13.99 -5.52 -20.09
CA ARG A 599 -14.08 -4.60 -18.95
C ARG A 599 -13.82 -5.33 -17.65
N TYR A 600 -13.38 -4.59 -16.64
CA TYR A 600 -13.34 -5.10 -15.27
C TYR A 600 -14.74 -5.22 -14.69
N PHE A 601 -14.96 -6.30 -13.94
CA PHE A 601 -16.17 -6.54 -13.18
C PHE A 601 -15.80 -7.32 -11.91
N GLY A 602 -16.62 -7.25 -10.86
CA GLY A 602 -16.49 -8.17 -9.73
C GLY A 602 -17.25 -9.46 -10.01
N VAL A 603 -16.60 -10.62 -9.89
CA VAL A 603 -17.26 -11.95 -9.96
C VAL A 603 -18.35 -12.04 -8.88
N GLY A 604 -18.08 -11.51 -7.68
CA GLY A 604 -19.03 -11.49 -6.57
C GLY A 604 -19.14 -12.84 -5.87
N ARG A 605 -20.35 -13.16 -5.40
CA ARG A 605 -20.64 -14.40 -4.66
C ARG A 605 -20.85 -15.59 -5.61
N LEU A 606 -20.29 -16.74 -5.25
CA LEU A 606 -20.33 -18.00 -6.00
C LEU A 606 -21.22 -19.03 -5.29
N GLY A 607 -22.02 -19.75 -6.07
CA GLY A 607 -22.81 -20.89 -5.59
C GLY A 607 -21.98 -22.17 -5.57
N ARG A 608 -22.41 -23.15 -4.75
CA ARG A 608 -21.72 -24.43 -4.58
C ARG A 608 -21.57 -25.22 -5.87
N ASP A 609 -22.54 -25.09 -6.78
CA ASP A 609 -22.50 -25.69 -8.11
C ASP A 609 -21.34 -25.16 -8.96
N GLN A 610 -21.06 -23.86 -8.94
CA GLN A 610 -19.92 -23.28 -9.63
C GLN A 610 -18.59 -23.64 -8.97
N VAL A 611 -18.53 -23.64 -7.64
CA VAL A 611 -17.30 -24.01 -6.92
C VAL A 611 -16.95 -25.49 -7.16
N ALA A 612 -17.94 -26.39 -7.16
CA ALA A 612 -17.74 -27.80 -7.50
C ALA A 612 -17.31 -28.00 -8.97
N ASP A 613 -17.90 -27.26 -9.91
CA ASP A 613 -17.48 -27.30 -11.31
C ASP A 613 -16.06 -26.76 -11.51
N TYR A 614 -15.70 -25.69 -10.79
CA TYR A 614 -14.35 -25.12 -10.81
C TYR A 614 -13.31 -26.09 -10.22
N ALA A 615 -13.64 -26.73 -9.10
CA ALA A 615 -12.81 -27.77 -8.49
C ALA A 615 -12.53 -28.89 -9.50
N ARG A 616 -13.57 -29.40 -10.19
CA ARG A 616 -13.42 -30.41 -11.24
C ARG A 616 -12.52 -29.93 -12.39
N ARG A 617 -12.66 -28.68 -12.85
CA ARG A 617 -11.83 -28.12 -13.94
C ARG A 617 -10.35 -28.02 -13.56
N LYS A 618 -10.06 -27.74 -12.29
CA LYS A 618 -8.70 -27.65 -11.73
C LYS A 618 -8.12 -28.95 -11.20
N ASP A 619 -8.87 -30.06 -11.28
CA ASP A 619 -8.53 -31.34 -10.65
C ASP A 619 -8.30 -31.21 -9.14
N TRP A 620 -9.18 -30.45 -8.48
CA TRP A 620 -9.17 -30.22 -7.04
C TRP A 620 -10.35 -30.90 -6.36
N THR A 621 -10.19 -31.14 -5.06
CA THR A 621 -11.32 -31.39 -4.17
C THR A 621 -12.18 -30.13 -4.01
N LEU A 622 -13.45 -30.32 -3.63
CA LEU A 622 -14.34 -29.19 -3.33
C LEU A 622 -13.77 -28.31 -2.20
N ALA A 623 -13.20 -28.93 -1.16
CA ALA A 623 -12.62 -28.23 -0.02
C ALA A 623 -11.42 -27.35 -0.42
N GLU A 624 -10.57 -27.81 -1.35
CA GLU A 624 -9.47 -27.01 -1.89
C GLU A 624 -9.97 -25.79 -2.67
N ALA A 625 -11.01 -25.95 -3.50
CA ALA A 625 -11.63 -24.82 -4.19
C ALA A 625 -12.30 -23.85 -3.21
N GLU A 626 -12.98 -24.35 -2.18
CA GLU A 626 -13.60 -23.54 -1.13
C GLU A 626 -12.58 -22.75 -0.33
N LYS A 627 -11.39 -23.32 -0.09
CA LYS A 627 -10.27 -22.61 0.54
C LYS A 627 -9.81 -21.42 -0.30
N TRP A 628 -9.41 -21.65 -1.56
CA TRP A 628 -8.89 -20.58 -2.41
C TRP A 628 -9.94 -19.53 -2.80
N LEU A 629 -11.22 -19.93 -2.86
CA LEU A 629 -12.33 -19.05 -3.21
C LEU A 629 -13.11 -18.56 -1.97
N ALA A 630 -12.61 -18.76 -0.76
CA ALA A 630 -13.27 -18.41 0.50
C ALA A 630 -13.88 -16.98 0.51
N PRO A 631 -13.20 -15.92 0.02
CA PRO A 631 -13.76 -14.56 -0.02
C PRO A 631 -14.97 -14.41 -0.96
N SER A 632 -15.09 -15.29 -1.95
CA SER A 632 -16.13 -15.28 -2.98
C SER A 632 -17.26 -16.26 -2.71
N LEU A 633 -17.21 -17.08 -1.65
CA LEU A 633 -18.26 -18.07 -1.38
C LEU A 633 -19.60 -17.41 -1.00
N GLY A 634 -20.64 -17.76 -1.73
CA GLY A 634 -22.03 -17.37 -1.45
C GLY A 634 -22.69 -18.18 -0.34
N TYR A 635 -22.05 -19.26 0.12
CA TYR A 635 -22.54 -20.23 1.09
C TYR A 635 -21.46 -20.51 2.15
N GLU A 636 -21.81 -21.24 3.21
CA GLU A 636 -20.83 -21.75 4.17
C GLU A 636 -20.44 -23.17 3.77
N PRO A 637 -19.13 -23.45 3.60
CA PRO A 637 -18.65 -24.83 3.51
C PRO A 637 -19.18 -25.68 4.66
N ASP A 638 -19.42 -26.96 4.39
CA ASP A 638 -19.75 -27.90 5.46
C ASP A 638 -18.53 -28.04 6.39
N GLU A 639 -18.73 -28.06 7.71
CA GLU A 639 -17.66 -28.37 8.65
C GLU A 639 -17.39 -29.89 8.57
N ASP A 640 -16.25 -30.28 7.99
CA ASP A 640 -15.75 -31.67 8.03
C ASP A 640 -15.30 -32.08 9.45
#